data_AF-A0A410TN82-F1
#
_entry.id   AF-A0A410TN82-F1
#
_cell.length_a   1.000
_cell.length_b   1.000
_cell.length_c   1.000
_cell.angle_alpha   90.00
_cell.angle_beta   90.00
_cell.angle_gamma   90.00
#
_symmetry.space_group_name_H-M   'P 1'
#
loop_
_entity.id
_entity.type
_entity.pdbx_description
1 polymer ?
#
loop_
_entity_poly.entity_id
_entity_poly.type
_entity_poly.pdbx_seq_one_letter_code
_entity_poly.pdbx_strand_id
1 'polypeptide(L)'
;MSIQPKQPTGESRPTNHDDELPAPEQVPDRQTEIPDLTGSPTQRKRALRIRLPRDPAKREELPAAIHGVLTWILSDVCGESIIESVEILIFPGPQGLEFVLHPRPFALDGRSDTESTLNDFTDEVYSRPLSVLTQAVKRRYPESVNVEVGHLDLEPVGFTDVTTTRLYSIEDGNRPIPGNTKAEPLEELFKALRENHDPFIYQVIVAGDDGSYNMSVRLATYHPKDNYVGDRGFAKLVADGKPNDLERVFGNGNLVSNHDAVLANRYWKTNYTHTIDGADSYKARYDYALANQYNPRSKVRRQADTVRRIILGKEEHRRLLNGDTSVEPLLKDEFSRYGWFSLFEPQLLPFVWTVTQRWETNPWRAVEGRSAPVFNSLEPITIETPSEFGVGEGLTDAAPDETAVANEGGPGHGSLEQYTRRVFTEGGDEIHKVDQTAESLPDERLTEVDDTINTLGIEVDSEIVAVECEDENTTKGSNTLINAERAYAADRHVVFVYNQQDVELGYSHLNKPYKRIEDNGIITYNRTDSVRSPDGRALVRAGDGNTIYRIEGQTISVRDDDGKLTRGPVTDDVGTFEWPTEPAQDDTTPANVDASETQCGYYRKTDDGTHRVETADGTVIMEYSEKQAFLADWTQIREPHVPIALSYLDFVTVAYRDEKTGQLRVYDPRPDWETSDKPESHEAGVQRFSEEFIVERDGAELTYDTLDAALTQWFDGHSQYPAPIRSVIGGHLPDDLKDAKKSGTGNAYRYFDGFDWLFKPGIDSPHQADAPADYDPDDQETEPTEETD
;
A
#
# COMPACT_ATOMS: atom_id res chain seq x y z
N MET A 1 -56.76 66.06 11.33
CA MET A 1 -56.16 66.94 10.30
C MET A 1 -54.77 66.37 10.01
N SER A 2 -54.27 66.11 8.82
CA SER A 2 -54.80 66.09 7.44
C SER A 2 -53.74 65.36 6.60
N ILE A 3 -54.17 64.42 5.75
CA ILE A 3 -53.69 64.15 4.38
C ILE A 3 -52.28 63.50 4.16
N GLN A 4 -52.31 62.26 3.66
CA GLN A 4 -51.34 61.51 2.82
C GLN A 4 -51.19 62.11 1.39
N PRO A 5 -50.30 61.69 0.43
CA PRO A 5 -49.24 60.63 0.42
C PRO A 5 -47.95 60.92 -0.43
N LYS A 6 -47.09 59.89 -0.56
CA LYS A 6 -46.16 59.47 -1.66
C LYS A 6 -44.63 59.74 -1.62
N GLN A 7 -43.93 58.64 -1.36
CA GLN A 7 -42.60 58.11 -1.80
C GLN A 7 -42.17 58.47 -3.26
N PRO A 8 -40.93 58.12 -3.73
CA PRO A 8 -39.85 57.32 -3.13
C PRO A 8 -38.46 58.02 -3.28
N THR A 9 -37.26 57.51 -2.97
CA THR A 9 -36.65 56.17 -2.85
C THR A 9 -35.38 56.32 -2.01
N GLY A 10 -35.00 55.27 -1.29
CA GLY A 10 -33.58 54.97 -1.04
C GLY A 10 -33.13 55.14 0.40
N GLU A 11 -32.59 54.03 0.91
CA GLU A 11 -31.69 53.90 2.07
C GLU A 11 -32.34 53.75 3.45
N SER A 12 -32.46 52.48 3.86
CA SER A 12 -32.65 52.08 5.26
C SER A 12 -31.35 51.48 5.80
N ARG A 13 -30.80 52.10 6.84
CA ARG A 13 -30.24 51.42 8.05
C ARG A 13 -31.27 50.38 8.59
N PRO A 14 -30.99 49.43 9.53
CA PRO A 14 -30.14 49.60 10.72
C PRO A 14 -29.60 48.31 11.43
N THR A 15 -29.10 48.56 12.64
CA THR A 15 -28.48 47.85 13.78
C THR A 15 -29.12 46.58 14.38
N ASN A 16 -28.26 45.75 15.01
CA ASN A 16 -28.33 44.90 16.24
C ASN A 16 -29.70 44.66 16.92
N HIS A 17 -30.07 43.50 17.51
CA HIS A 17 -29.36 42.43 18.26
C HIS A 17 -30.20 41.12 18.29
N ASP A 18 -29.51 39.98 18.51
CA ASP A 18 -29.94 38.65 19.03
C ASP A 18 -30.65 37.59 18.13
N ASP A 19 -30.22 36.34 18.33
CA ASP A 19 -30.69 35.01 17.85
C ASP A 19 -30.27 34.45 16.46
N GLU A 20 -30.18 33.11 16.42
CA GLU A 20 -29.55 32.21 15.44
C GLU A 20 -29.92 32.38 13.93
N LEU A 21 -28.87 32.24 13.09
CA LEU A 21 -28.74 31.86 11.65
C LEU A 21 -29.95 31.99 10.69
N PRO A 22 -29.70 32.50 9.45
CA PRO A 22 -29.30 31.56 8.40
C PRO A 22 -28.00 31.97 7.67
N ALA A 23 -27.29 30.95 7.20
CA ALA A 23 -26.11 31.06 6.36
C ALA A 23 -26.39 31.91 5.10
N PRO A 24 -25.43 32.74 4.65
CA PRO A 24 -25.46 33.25 3.29
C PRO A 24 -25.22 32.09 2.30
N GLU A 25 -26.19 31.88 1.42
CA GLU A 25 -26.35 30.74 0.50
C GLU A 25 -25.29 30.62 -0.62
N GLN A 26 -24.22 31.42 -0.64
CA GLN A 26 -23.18 31.32 -1.67
C GLN A 26 -21.82 31.73 -1.11
N VAL A 27 -21.13 30.78 -0.48
CA VAL A 27 -19.66 30.76 -0.45
C VAL A 27 -19.25 30.02 -1.71
N PRO A 28 -18.49 30.64 -2.64
CA PRO A 28 -17.82 29.88 -3.67
C PRO A 28 -16.78 28.98 -3.00
N ASP A 29 -17.18 27.75 -2.69
CA ASP A 29 -16.27 26.63 -2.60
C ASP A 29 -15.70 26.42 -4.00
N ARG A 30 -14.46 26.88 -4.22
CA ARG A 30 -13.50 26.26 -5.14
C ARG A 30 -12.16 26.96 -5.10
N GLN A 31 -11.15 26.13 -4.81
CA GLN A 31 -9.87 26.03 -5.51
C GLN A 31 -9.25 27.36 -5.95
N THR A 32 -8.18 27.72 -5.24
CA THR A 32 -6.94 27.99 -5.96
C THR A 32 -5.95 26.91 -5.55
N GLU A 33 -6.15 25.71 -6.12
CA GLU A 33 -5.01 24.96 -6.62
C GLU A 33 -4.22 25.95 -7.47
N ILE A 34 -3.05 26.33 -6.98
CA ILE A 34 -2.06 26.99 -7.80
C ILE A 34 -1.75 25.98 -8.91
N PRO A 35 -1.92 26.32 -10.20
CA PRO A 35 -1.52 25.44 -11.28
C PRO A 35 -0.03 25.11 -11.13
N ASP A 36 0.28 23.82 -11.10
CA ASP A 36 1.63 23.30 -11.01
C ASP A 36 2.44 23.75 -12.25
N LEU A 37 3.37 24.67 -12.03
CA LEU A 37 4.34 25.18 -13.01
C LEU A 37 5.75 24.64 -12.74
N THR A 38 5.87 23.61 -11.89
CA THR A 38 7.13 22.91 -11.65
C THR A 38 7.29 21.77 -12.67
N GLY A 39 8.39 21.00 -12.65
CA GLY A 39 8.53 19.86 -13.55
C GLY A 39 7.43 18.81 -13.36
N SER A 40 7.57 17.64 -13.98
CA SER A 40 6.94 16.45 -13.36
C SER A 40 7.34 16.45 -11.87
N PRO A 41 6.50 16.03 -10.91
CA PRO A 41 6.75 16.22 -9.46
C PRO A 41 8.15 15.80 -8.97
N THR A 42 8.80 14.89 -9.70
CA THR A 42 10.13 14.32 -9.48
C THR A 42 11.27 15.01 -10.24
N GLN A 43 11.03 16.05 -11.04
CA GLN A 43 12.04 16.68 -11.90
C GLN A 43 12.30 18.14 -11.52
N ARG A 44 13.56 18.50 -11.27
CA ARG A 44 14.01 19.90 -11.19
C ARG A 44 14.51 20.35 -12.55
N LYS A 45 13.76 21.24 -13.18
CA LYS A 45 14.12 21.78 -14.50
C LYS A 45 15.09 22.94 -14.34
N ARG A 46 16.01 23.12 -15.29
CA ARG A 46 16.89 24.29 -15.38
C ARG A 46 17.67 24.55 -14.07
N ALA A 47 18.29 23.49 -13.54
CA ALA A 47 19.12 23.51 -12.35
C ALA A 47 20.62 23.51 -12.69
N LEU A 48 21.46 23.86 -11.71
CA LEU A 48 22.92 23.77 -11.81
C LEU A 48 23.43 22.57 -11.05
N ARG A 49 24.18 21.68 -11.71
CA ARG A 49 24.95 20.62 -11.05
C ARG A 49 26.39 21.07 -10.85
N ILE A 50 26.91 20.84 -9.64
CA ILE A 50 28.28 21.16 -9.24
C ILE A 50 28.97 19.87 -8.80
N ARG A 51 30.15 19.61 -9.37
CA ARG A 51 31.00 18.46 -9.05
C ARG A 51 32.41 18.93 -8.73
N LEU A 52 32.86 18.58 -7.53
CA LEU A 52 34.24 18.77 -7.12
C LEU A 52 35.20 17.88 -7.93
N PRO A 53 36.49 18.22 -8.02
CA PRO A 53 37.48 17.45 -8.77
C PRO A 53 37.46 15.95 -8.45
N ARG A 54 37.47 15.12 -9.50
CA ARG A 54 37.54 13.66 -9.39
C ARG A 54 38.90 13.19 -8.87
N ASP A 55 39.96 13.90 -9.25
CA ASP A 55 41.33 13.63 -8.82
C ASP A 55 41.50 14.05 -7.34
N PRO A 56 41.86 13.11 -6.43
CA PRO A 56 42.05 13.43 -5.02
C PRO A 56 43.11 14.51 -4.79
N ALA A 57 44.21 14.53 -5.55
CA ALA A 57 45.26 15.54 -5.37
C ALA A 57 44.74 16.94 -5.68
N LYS A 58 44.00 17.10 -6.79
CA LYS A 58 43.35 18.38 -7.16
C LYS A 58 42.26 18.81 -6.18
N ARG A 59 41.68 17.86 -5.44
CA ARG A 59 40.65 18.13 -4.42
C ARG A 59 41.28 18.62 -3.12
N GLU A 60 42.45 18.07 -2.75
CA GLU A 60 43.25 18.56 -1.61
C GLU A 60 43.83 19.96 -1.87
N GLU A 61 44.05 20.32 -3.14
CA GLU A 61 44.48 21.65 -3.57
C GLU A 61 43.34 22.70 -3.58
N LEU A 62 42.09 22.31 -3.30
CA LEU A 62 40.98 23.28 -3.21
C LEU A 62 41.23 24.30 -2.08
N PRO A 63 40.92 25.58 -2.30
CA PRO A 63 41.12 26.60 -1.28
C PRO A 63 40.21 26.34 -0.07
N ALA A 64 40.69 26.60 1.15
CA ALA A 64 39.87 26.46 2.37
C ALA A 64 38.54 27.23 2.32
N ALA A 65 38.49 28.31 1.51
CA ALA A 65 37.28 29.07 1.22
C ALA A 65 36.15 28.25 0.58
N ILE A 66 36.44 27.10 -0.05
CA ILE A 66 35.47 26.25 -0.75
C ILE A 66 34.29 25.85 0.14
N HIS A 67 34.55 25.69 1.43
CA HIS A 67 33.58 25.30 2.43
C HIS A 67 32.46 26.32 2.65
N GLY A 68 32.73 27.62 2.43
CA GLY A 68 31.76 28.71 2.58
C GLY A 68 31.14 29.21 1.27
N VAL A 69 31.49 28.60 0.13
CA VAL A 69 31.07 29.09 -1.20
C VAL A 69 29.55 29.10 -1.38
N LEU A 70 28.84 28.08 -0.90
CA LEU A 70 27.38 28.02 -1.02
C LEU A 70 26.70 29.16 -0.23
N THR A 71 27.19 29.50 0.96
CA THR A 71 26.69 30.66 1.72
C THR A 71 26.87 31.94 0.91
N TRP A 72 28.03 32.15 0.29
CA TRP A 72 28.27 33.34 -0.52
C TRP A 72 27.43 33.40 -1.79
N ILE A 73 27.12 32.26 -2.41
CA ILE A 73 26.21 32.20 -3.54
C ILE A 73 24.82 32.60 -3.10
N LEU A 74 24.32 32.06 -1.99
CA LEU A 74 23.03 32.46 -1.41
C LEU A 74 22.98 33.96 -1.13
N SER A 75 24.03 34.56 -0.57
CA SER A 75 24.12 36.01 -0.36
C SER A 75 24.14 36.84 -1.64
N ASP A 76 24.60 36.27 -2.76
CA ASP A 76 24.63 36.95 -4.06
C ASP A 76 23.28 36.86 -4.82
N VAL A 77 22.40 35.90 -4.47
CA VAL A 77 21.18 35.60 -5.25
C VAL A 77 19.88 35.74 -4.46
N CYS A 78 19.89 35.48 -3.16
CA CYS A 78 18.71 35.68 -2.31
C CYS A 78 18.48 37.19 -2.13
N GLY A 79 17.23 37.63 -2.34
CA GLY A 79 16.84 39.04 -2.35
C GLY A 79 16.67 39.62 -3.75
N GLU A 80 17.08 38.89 -4.79
CA GLU A 80 16.76 39.22 -6.17
C GLU A 80 15.26 39.04 -6.41
N SER A 81 14.60 40.06 -6.95
CA SER A 81 13.13 40.09 -7.10
C SER A 81 12.56 39.03 -8.05
N ILE A 82 13.42 38.24 -8.69
CA ILE A 82 13.06 37.17 -9.63
C ILE A 82 13.26 35.77 -9.03
N ILE A 83 13.89 35.64 -7.86
CA ILE A 83 14.13 34.37 -7.16
C ILE A 83 13.39 34.40 -5.83
N GLU A 84 12.35 33.57 -5.71
CA GLU A 84 11.63 33.38 -4.45
C GLU A 84 12.52 32.67 -3.41
N SER A 85 13.20 31.61 -3.85
CA SER A 85 14.07 30.82 -3.01
C SER A 85 15.09 30.02 -3.84
N VAL A 86 16.11 29.50 -3.18
CA VAL A 86 17.08 28.58 -3.77
C VAL A 86 16.98 27.24 -3.05
N GLU A 87 16.76 26.18 -3.81
CA GLU A 87 16.83 24.80 -3.33
C GLU A 87 18.22 24.23 -3.61
N ILE A 88 18.81 23.62 -2.60
CA ILE A 88 20.09 22.90 -2.67
C ILE A 88 19.81 21.44 -2.34
N LEU A 89 20.14 20.55 -3.28
CA LEU A 89 20.10 19.10 -3.11
C LEU A 89 21.52 18.56 -3.08
N ILE A 90 21.83 17.74 -2.09
CA ILE A 90 23.12 17.08 -1.92
C ILE A 90 22.89 15.58 -1.79
N PHE A 91 23.57 14.79 -2.62
CA PHE A 91 23.44 13.34 -2.63
C PHE A 91 24.75 12.67 -3.07
N PRO A 92 24.99 11.38 -2.72
CA PRO A 92 26.15 10.66 -3.20
C PRO A 92 25.96 10.33 -4.69
N GLY A 93 26.82 10.86 -5.54
CA GLY A 93 26.95 10.42 -6.93
C GLY A 93 28.03 9.34 -7.09
N PRO A 94 28.33 8.90 -8.32
CA PRO A 94 29.23 7.78 -8.58
C PRO A 94 30.65 7.89 -8.00
N GLN A 95 31.14 9.10 -7.69
CA GLN A 95 32.54 9.34 -7.30
C GLN A 95 32.71 10.33 -6.11
N GLY A 96 31.62 10.76 -5.48
CA GLY A 96 31.61 11.80 -4.46
C GLY A 96 30.24 12.47 -4.35
N LEU A 97 30.11 13.46 -3.46
CA LEU A 97 28.89 14.25 -3.35
C LEU A 97 28.64 15.07 -4.63
N GLU A 98 27.41 15.04 -5.10
CA GLU A 98 26.88 15.97 -6.11
C GLU A 98 26.03 17.03 -5.42
N PHE A 99 26.18 18.28 -5.88
CA PHE A 99 25.42 19.42 -5.38
C PHE A 99 24.58 19.96 -6.53
N VAL A 100 23.28 20.07 -6.33
CA VAL A 100 22.36 20.65 -7.32
C VAL A 100 21.71 21.89 -6.73
N LEU A 101 21.85 23.02 -7.42
CA LEU A 101 21.24 24.29 -7.05
C LEU A 101 20.11 24.58 -8.04
N HIS A 102 18.89 24.70 -7.52
CA HIS A 102 17.70 24.98 -8.30
C HIS A 102 17.12 26.36 -7.91
N PRO A 103 17.11 27.34 -8.83
CA PRO A 103 16.51 28.64 -8.57
C PRO A 103 14.99 28.52 -8.66
N ARG A 104 14.27 28.86 -7.59
CA ARG A 104 12.81 28.85 -7.58
C ARG A 104 12.32 30.26 -7.91
N PRO A 105 11.74 30.49 -9.10
CA PRO A 105 11.25 31.80 -9.49
C PRO A 105 10.06 32.21 -8.64
N PHE A 106 9.90 33.51 -8.38
CA PHE A 106 8.58 34.03 -8.02
C PHE A 106 7.62 33.73 -9.18
N ALA A 107 6.41 33.25 -8.89
CA ALA A 107 5.40 33.05 -9.92
C ALA A 107 5.22 34.35 -10.71
N LEU A 108 5.70 34.38 -11.95
CA LEU A 108 5.35 35.43 -12.90
C LEU A 108 3.87 35.22 -13.19
N ASP A 109 3.04 36.23 -12.96
CA ASP A 109 1.62 36.22 -13.33
C ASP A 109 1.53 36.18 -14.87
N GLY A 110 1.66 34.97 -15.41
CA GLY A 110 1.85 34.65 -16.82
C GLY A 110 0.53 34.62 -17.56
N ARG A 111 -0.03 35.81 -17.81
CA ARG A 111 -0.98 36.00 -18.91
C ARG A 111 -0.50 37.15 -19.78
N SER A 112 0.52 36.88 -20.59
CA SER A 112 0.73 37.63 -21.83
C SER A 112 0.04 36.87 -22.96
N ASP A 113 -0.88 37.52 -23.68
CA ASP A 113 -1.71 36.95 -24.76
C ASP A 113 -0.91 36.52 -26.02
N THR A 114 0.37 36.17 -25.90
CA THR A 114 1.30 35.95 -27.02
C THR A 114 2.06 34.62 -27.00
N GLU A 115 1.86 33.75 -26.02
CA GLU A 115 2.62 32.51 -25.89
C GLU A 115 1.96 31.34 -26.64
N SER A 116 2.72 30.66 -27.49
CA SER A 116 2.22 29.57 -28.35
C SER A 116 2.35 28.17 -27.75
N THR A 117 3.21 27.93 -26.74
CA THR A 117 3.36 26.61 -26.06
C THR A 117 3.80 26.71 -24.59
N LEU A 118 3.54 25.67 -23.79
CA LEU A 118 3.93 25.55 -22.36
C LEU A 118 5.46 25.51 -22.13
N ASN A 119 6.21 25.01 -23.12
CA ASN A 119 7.67 24.94 -23.05
C ASN A 119 8.32 26.32 -23.20
N ASP A 120 7.77 27.17 -24.07
CA ASP A 120 8.25 28.55 -24.25
C ASP A 120 8.09 29.37 -22.96
N PHE A 121 6.96 29.19 -22.25
CA PHE A 121 6.69 29.81 -20.96
C PHE A 121 7.68 29.34 -19.88
N THR A 122 7.91 28.03 -19.77
CA THR A 122 8.83 27.47 -18.76
C THR A 122 10.27 27.97 -18.99
N ASP A 123 10.72 28.02 -20.24
CA ASP A 123 12.06 28.51 -20.56
C ASP A 123 12.21 30.01 -20.25
N GLU A 124 11.18 30.83 -20.50
CA GLU A 124 11.21 32.25 -20.17
C GLU A 124 11.23 32.49 -18.66
N VAL A 125 10.41 31.75 -17.90
CA VAL A 125 10.30 31.83 -16.43
C VAL A 125 11.63 31.52 -15.74
N TYR A 126 12.35 30.48 -16.17
CA TYR A 126 13.60 30.06 -15.52
C TYR A 126 14.86 30.76 -16.07
N SER A 127 14.81 31.36 -17.26
CA SER A 127 15.99 31.93 -17.94
C SER A 127 16.74 32.99 -17.09
N ARG A 128 16.01 33.96 -16.52
CA ARG A 128 16.61 35.05 -15.74
C ARG A 128 17.11 34.58 -14.36
N PRO A 129 16.32 33.86 -13.55
CA PRO A 129 16.79 33.28 -12.29
C PRO A 129 18.04 32.42 -12.46
N LEU A 130 18.04 31.53 -13.47
CA LEU A 130 19.18 30.66 -13.77
C LEU A 130 20.41 31.46 -14.20
N SER A 131 20.24 32.52 -14.98
CA SER A 131 21.35 33.39 -15.39
C SER A 131 22.01 34.06 -14.18
N VAL A 132 21.22 34.62 -13.26
CA VAL A 132 21.71 35.23 -12.01
C VAL A 132 22.48 34.21 -11.17
N LEU A 133 21.89 33.03 -10.97
CA LEU A 133 22.53 31.95 -10.23
C LEU A 133 23.83 31.47 -10.88
N THR A 134 23.85 31.36 -12.22
CA THR A 134 25.04 30.99 -12.99
C THR A 134 26.17 31.99 -12.82
N GLN A 135 25.87 33.30 -12.82
CA GLN A 135 26.89 34.34 -12.59
C GLN A 135 27.46 34.29 -11.17
N ALA A 136 26.60 34.07 -10.16
CA ALA A 136 27.06 33.88 -8.79
C ALA A 136 28.00 32.67 -8.66
N VAL A 137 27.63 31.53 -9.26
CA VAL A 137 28.45 30.31 -9.27
C VAL A 137 29.81 30.55 -9.95
N LYS A 138 29.82 31.18 -11.14
CA LYS A 138 31.06 31.55 -11.86
C LYS A 138 31.99 32.46 -11.05
N ARG A 139 31.43 33.37 -10.25
CA ARG A 139 32.21 34.31 -9.42
C ARG A 139 32.88 33.64 -8.22
N ARG A 140 32.30 32.56 -7.69
CA ARG A 140 32.67 32.01 -6.38
C ARG A 140 33.43 30.68 -6.47
N TYR A 141 33.17 29.85 -7.47
CA TYR A 141 33.86 28.57 -7.62
C TYR A 141 35.18 28.71 -8.40
N PRO A 142 36.24 27.97 -8.02
CA PRO A 142 37.47 27.91 -8.80
C PRO A 142 37.28 27.08 -10.08
N GLU A 143 38.13 27.31 -11.07
CA GLU A 143 38.14 26.61 -12.37
C GLU A 143 38.25 25.08 -12.28
N SER A 144 38.80 24.55 -11.18
CA SER A 144 38.91 23.10 -10.97
C SER A 144 37.57 22.41 -10.73
N VAL A 145 36.51 23.16 -10.42
CA VAL A 145 35.16 22.64 -10.16
C VAL A 145 34.36 22.59 -11.45
N ASN A 146 33.75 21.44 -11.73
CA ASN A 146 32.88 21.25 -12.90
C ASN A 146 31.47 21.70 -12.56
N VAL A 147 30.90 22.56 -13.42
CA VAL A 147 29.53 23.08 -13.28
C VAL A 147 28.79 22.91 -14.60
N GLU A 148 27.55 22.45 -14.53
CA GLU A 148 26.70 22.21 -15.70
C GLU A 148 25.27 22.67 -15.43
N VAL A 149 24.60 23.17 -16.46
CA VAL A 149 23.15 23.44 -16.47
C VAL A 149 22.44 22.19 -16.99
N GLY A 150 21.30 21.85 -16.40
CA GLY A 150 20.51 20.70 -16.86
C GLY A 150 19.21 20.50 -16.09
N HIS A 151 18.70 19.28 -16.17
CA HIS A 151 17.52 18.83 -15.44
C HIS A 151 17.91 17.70 -14.48
N LEU A 152 17.55 17.83 -13.20
CA LEU A 152 17.68 16.73 -12.24
C LEU A 152 16.40 15.91 -12.25
N ASP A 153 16.54 14.61 -12.45
CA ASP A 153 15.49 13.61 -12.35
C ASP A 153 15.66 12.79 -11.06
N LEU A 154 14.62 12.79 -10.23
CA LEU A 154 14.56 12.05 -8.97
C LEU A 154 13.78 10.74 -9.10
N GLU A 155 13.14 10.42 -10.24
CA GLU A 155 12.42 9.14 -10.42
C GLU A 155 13.26 7.89 -10.10
N PRO A 156 14.58 7.84 -10.39
CA PRO A 156 15.42 6.69 -10.07
C PRO A 156 15.52 6.35 -8.59
N VAL A 157 15.19 7.28 -7.67
CA VAL A 157 15.30 7.02 -6.22
C VAL A 157 14.21 6.06 -5.70
N GLY A 158 13.24 5.72 -6.54
CA GLY A 158 12.13 4.83 -6.23
C GLY A 158 10.84 5.58 -5.92
N PHE A 159 9.72 4.86 -6.02
CA PHE A 159 8.41 5.41 -5.71
C PHE A 159 7.97 5.14 -4.27
N THR A 160 8.60 4.18 -3.57
CA THR A 160 8.24 3.86 -2.20
C THR A 160 8.79 4.89 -1.23
N ASP A 161 7.93 5.42 -0.36
CA ASP A 161 8.29 6.46 0.58
C ASP A 161 9.23 5.98 1.68
N VAL A 162 10.30 6.73 1.90
CA VAL A 162 11.27 6.47 2.96
C VAL A 162 11.04 7.36 4.18
N THR A 163 11.42 6.87 5.36
CA THR A 163 11.37 7.68 6.58
C THR A 163 12.30 8.89 6.45
N THR A 164 11.73 10.09 6.35
CA THR A 164 12.48 11.34 6.14
C THR A 164 12.46 12.20 7.40
N THR A 165 13.63 12.71 7.77
CA THR A 165 13.76 13.67 8.88
C THR A 165 13.68 15.09 8.33
N ARG A 166 12.97 15.95 9.05
CA ARG A 166 12.86 17.40 8.82
C ARG A 166 13.16 18.14 10.11
N LEU A 167 13.93 19.22 10.02
CA LEU A 167 14.15 20.12 11.15
C LEU A 167 13.00 21.11 11.33
N TYR A 168 12.62 21.32 12.59
CA TYR A 168 11.65 22.31 13.04
C TYR A 168 12.26 23.20 14.11
N SER A 169 11.94 24.49 14.07
CA SER A 169 12.19 25.38 15.20
C SER A 169 11.10 25.22 16.25
N ILE A 170 11.48 25.27 17.53
CA ILE A 170 10.54 25.34 18.67
C ILE A 170 10.17 26.78 19.05
N GLU A 171 10.85 27.75 18.43
CA GLU A 171 10.49 29.16 18.49
C GLU A 171 9.86 29.62 17.17
N ASP A 172 8.97 30.61 17.26
CA ASP A 172 8.30 31.20 16.09
C ASP A 172 9.33 31.57 15.02
N GLY A 173 9.04 31.20 13.77
CA GLY A 173 9.95 31.23 12.63
C GLY A 173 10.57 32.60 12.34
N ASN A 174 10.07 33.68 12.97
CA ASN A 174 10.60 35.04 12.91
C ASN A 174 11.73 35.34 13.93
N ARG A 175 12.19 34.35 14.70
CA ARG A 175 13.28 34.53 15.68
C ARG A 175 14.57 33.87 15.20
N PRO A 176 15.69 34.61 15.17
CA PRO A 176 16.99 34.02 14.89
C PRO A 176 17.35 32.94 15.90
N ILE A 177 17.76 31.78 15.39
CA ILE A 177 18.26 30.68 16.21
C ILE A 177 19.57 31.10 16.91
N PRO A 178 19.78 30.83 18.21
CA PRO A 178 21.09 31.01 18.84
C PRO A 178 22.16 30.18 18.10
N GLY A 179 23.33 30.77 17.82
CA GLY A 179 24.33 30.15 16.95
C GLY A 179 24.67 28.70 17.32
N ASN A 180 24.63 27.81 16.32
CA ASN A 180 25.05 26.41 16.48
C ASN A 180 26.51 26.38 16.95
N THR A 181 26.75 25.68 18.07
CA THR A 181 28.08 25.60 18.72
C THR A 181 28.97 24.52 18.13
N LYS A 182 28.45 23.65 17.25
CA LYS A 182 29.24 22.64 16.55
C LYS A 182 30.04 23.30 15.42
N ALA A 183 31.32 22.97 15.31
CA ALA A 183 32.22 23.57 14.33
C ALA A 183 31.79 23.26 12.89
N GLU A 184 31.41 22.01 12.58
CA GLU A 184 31.14 21.53 11.21
C GLU A 184 30.06 20.41 11.16
N PRO A 185 28.77 20.72 11.40
CA PRO A 185 27.67 19.73 11.42
C PRO A 185 27.57 18.81 10.20
N LEU A 186 27.59 19.37 8.98
CA LEU A 186 27.43 18.56 7.77
C LEU A 186 28.58 17.58 7.53
N GLU A 187 29.80 17.93 7.95
CA GLU A 187 30.95 17.03 7.87
C GLU A 187 30.73 15.80 8.76
N GLU A 188 30.23 16.00 9.98
CA GLU A 188 29.84 14.94 10.92
C GLU A 188 28.72 14.05 10.34
N LEU A 189 27.65 14.67 9.82
CA LEU A 189 26.51 13.96 9.24
C LEU A 189 26.91 13.09 8.04
N PHE A 190 27.57 13.69 7.04
CA PHE A 190 27.92 12.96 5.82
C PHE A 190 29.01 11.93 6.08
N LYS A 191 29.88 12.15 7.07
CA LYS A 191 30.85 11.14 7.50
C LYS A 191 30.16 9.91 8.06
N ALA A 192 29.14 10.08 8.90
CA ALA A 192 28.36 8.97 9.46
C ALA A 192 27.61 8.20 8.36
N LEU A 193 26.91 8.90 7.46
CA LEU A 193 26.26 8.28 6.30
C LEU A 193 27.28 7.53 5.43
N ARG A 194 28.51 8.05 5.33
CA ARG A 194 29.60 7.40 4.62
C ARG A 194 30.08 6.12 5.24
N GLU A 195 30.34 6.15 6.54
CA GLU A 195 30.79 4.97 7.28
C GLU A 195 29.74 3.84 7.26
N ASN A 196 28.46 4.20 7.16
CA ASN A 196 27.34 3.24 7.08
C ASN A 196 26.96 2.83 5.64
N HIS A 197 27.62 3.39 4.62
CA HIS A 197 27.27 3.21 3.21
C HIS A 197 25.80 3.57 2.87
N ASP A 198 25.23 4.57 3.55
CA ASP A 198 23.82 4.94 3.37
C ASP A 198 23.63 5.86 2.14
N PRO A 199 22.80 5.48 1.15
CA PRO A 199 22.36 6.41 0.11
C PRO A 199 21.37 7.42 0.69
N PHE A 200 21.48 8.69 0.27
CA PHE A 200 20.67 9.77 0.84
C PHE A 200 20.42 10.91 -0.14
N ILE A 201 19.39 11.71 0.17
CA ILE A 201 19.21 13.07 -0.36
C ILE A 201 19.05 14.03 0.81
N TYR A 202 19.95 15.00 0.90
CA TYR A 202 19.86 16.13 1.81
C TYR A 202 19.33 17.34 1.04
N GLN A 203 18.29 17.98 1.56
CA GLN A 203 17.63 19.12 0.92
C GLN A 203 17.65 20.32 1.86
N VAL A 204 18.03 21.48 1.31
CA VAL A 204 17.91 22.78 1.97
C VAL A 204 17.22 23.74 1.03
N ILE A 205 16.18 24.42 1.49
CA ILE A 205 15.52 25.49 0.74
C ILE A 205 15.68 26.78 1.51
N VAL A 206 16.26 27.80 0.88
CA VAL A 206 16.58 29.09 1.49
C VAL A 206 15.85 30.21 0.76
N ALA A 207 15.17 31.06 1.52
CA ALA A 207 14.53 32.28 1.06
C ALA A 207 15.02 33.46 1.91
N GLY A 208 14.99 34.69 1.42
CA GLY A 208 15.33 35.87 2.22
C GLY A 208 16.03 36.96 1.44
N ASP A 209 16.34 38.04 2.14
CA ASP A 209 16.98 39.25 1.63
C ASP A 209 17.93 39.86 2.68
N ASP A 210 18.91 40.64 2.22
CA ASP A 210 19.71 41.56 3.04
C ASP A 210 20.19 41.02 4.41
N GLY A 211 20.81 39.84 4.41
CA GLY A 211 21.44 39.24 5.59
C GLY A 211 20.48 38.54 6.55
N SER A 212 19.19 38.48 6.22
CA SER A 212 18.14 37.74 6.92
C SER A 212 17.57 36.64 6.03
N TYR A 213 17.64 35.40 6.49
CA TYR A 213 17.25 34.22 5.72
C TYR A 213 16.23 33.40 6.47
N ASN A 214 15.29 32.82 5.76
CA ASN A 214 14.45 31.73 6.22
C ASN A 214 14.93 30.45 5.54
N MET A 215 14.86 29.33 6.26
CA MET A 215 15.30 28.04 5.73
C MET A 215 14.40 26.87 6.16
N SER A 216 14.33 25.85 5.31
CA SER A 216 13.77 24.52 5.59
C SER A 216 14.82 23.45 5.24
N VAL A 217 14.97 22.43 6.09
CA VAL A 217 16.01 21.39 5.95
C VAL A 217 15.43 19.99 6.12
N ARG A 218 15.81 19.07 5.22
CA ARG A 218 15.37 17.66 5.24
C ARG A 218 16.51 16.71 4.88
N LEU A 219 16.39 15.45 5.33
CA LEU A 219 17.26 14.34 4.94
C LEU A 219 16.43 13.07 4.77
N ALA A 220 16.43 12.54 3.54
CA ALA A 220 15.93 11.20 3.22
C ALA A 220 17.11 10.23 3.15
N THR A 221 17.02 9.08 3.81
CA THR A 221 17.97 7.96 3.67
C THR A 221 17.23 6.78 3.06
N TYR A 222 17.87 6.10 2.10
CA TYR A 222 17.22 5.15 1.20
C TYR A 222 17.53 3.68 1.52
N HIS A 223 18.40 3.42 2.49
CA HIS A 223 18.65 2.05 2.93
C HIS A 223 17.42 1.50 3.67
N PRO A 224 16.95 0.27 3.36
CA PRO A 224 15.80 -0.35 4.04
C PRO A 224 15.86 -0.34 5.57
N LYS A 225 17.05 -0.56 6.16
CA LYS A 225 17.28 -0.53 7.61
C LYS A 225 16.88 0.80 8.30
N ASP A 226 16.86 1.89 7.54
CA ASP A 226 16.51 3.23 8.03
C ASP A 226 15.02 3.57 7.80
N ASN A 227 14.26 2.63 7.22
CA ASN A 227 12.87 2.81 6.86
C ASN A 227 11.96 2.18 7.91
N TYR A 228 11.09 3.00 8.50
CA TYR A 228 10.18 2.56 9.57
C TYR A 228 8.75 2.52 9.04
N VAL A 229 8.10 1.37 9.23
CA VAL A 229 6.72 1.09 8.79
C VAL A 229 5.97 0.32 9.89
N GLY A 230 4.64 0.25 9.77
CA GLY A 230 3.82 -0.49 10.73
C GLY A 230 3.87 0.06 12.17
N ASP A 231 3.26 -0.68 13.09
CA ASP A 231 3.23 -0.32 14.52
C ASP A 231 4.57 -0.60 15.19
N ARG A 232 5.25 -1.69 14.79
CA ARG A 232 6.60 -2.05 15.24
C ARG A 232 7.60 -0.95 14.89
N GLY A 233 7.69 -0.56 13.62
CA GLY A 233 8.60 0.49 13.17
C GLY A 233 8.29 1.85 13.77
N PHE A 234 7.01 2.21 13.93
CA PHE A 234 6.62 3.42 14.65
C PHE A 234 7.07 3.40 16.13
N ALA A 235 6.82 2.29 16.84
CA ALA A 235 7.22 2.15 18.24
C ALA A 235 8.75 2.18 18.41
N LYS A 236 9.49 1.49 17.53
CA LYS A 236 10.96 1.50 17.48
C LYS A 236 11.50 2.91 17.24
N LEU A 237 10.96 3.62 16.24
CA LEU A 237 11.37 4.98 15.91
C LEU A 237 11.13 5.95 17.07
N VAL A 238 10.01 5.83 17.78
CA VAL A 238 9.71 6.67 18.95
C VAL A 238 10.61 6.33 20.15
N ALA A 239 10.97 5.06 20.34
CA ALA A 239 11.79 4.62 21.46
C ALA A 239 13.28 4.93 21.27
N ASP A 240 13.83 4.60 20.09
CA ASP A 240 15.27 4.65 19.83
C ASP A 240 15.70 5.90 19.05
N GLY A 241 14.74 6.56 18.40
CA GLY A 241 14.99 7.63 17.43
C GLY A 241 15.59 7.10 16.12
N LYS A 242 15.67 7.97 15.11
CA LYS A 242 16.34 7.63 13.85
C LYS A 242 17.87 7.74 14.02
N PRO A 243 18.68 6.76 13.58
CA PRO A 243 20.14 6.83 13.66
C PRO A 243 20.74 8.08 13.02
N ASN A 244 20.25 8.40 11.81
CA ASN A 244 20.67 9.51 10.97
C ASN A 244 19.77 10.76 11.14
N ASP A 245 19.23 11.01 12.35
CA ASP A 245 18.37 12.16 12.59
C ASP A 245 19.14 13.50 12.57
N LEU A 246 18.60 14.50 11.87
CA LEU A 246 19.18 15.84 11.79
C LEU A 246 19.26 16.52 13.16
N GLU A 247 18.35 16.22 14.09
CA GLU A 247 18.40 16.79 15.45
C GLU A 247 19.70 16.43 16.19
N ARG A 248 20.27 15.24 15.97
CA ARG A 248 21.54 14.82 16.60
C ARG A 248 22.70 15.74 16.23
N VAL A 249 22.63 16.35 15.05
CA VAL A 249 23.70 17.20 14.51
C VAL A 249 23.38 18.68 14.69
N PHE A 250 22.12 19.08 14.51
CA PHE A 250 21.69 20.47 14.49
C PHE A 250 20.89 20.92 15.73
N GLY A 251 20.55 20.02 16.65
CA GLY A 251 19.63 20.29 17.77
C GLY A 251 20.15 21.24 18.86
N ASN A 252 21.46 21.56 18.86
CA ASN A 252 22.05 22.58 19.71
C ASN A 252 21.67 24.00 19.21
N GLY A 253 20.40 24.39 19.33
CA GLY A 253 19.92 25.69 18.84
C GLY A 253 18.42 25.78 18.60
N ASN A 254 17.58 25.33 19.54
CA ASN A 254 16.10 25.39 19.41
C ASN A 254 15.53 24.59 18.21
N LEU A 255 16.31 23.67 17.67
CA LEU A 255 15.90 22.82 16.55
C LEU A 255 15.63 21.40 17.05
N VAL A 256 14.53 20.83 16.56
CA VAL A 256 14.11 19.44 16.81
C VAL A 256 13.68 18.81 15.51
N SER A 257 13.57 17.48 15.44
CA SER A 257 13.06 16.79 14.26
C SER A 257 11.58 16.43 14.38
N ASN A 258 10.98 15.94 13.28
CA ASN A 258 9.68 15.26 13.33
C ASN A 258 9.72 13.92 14.10
N HIS A 259 10.89 13.41 14.49
CA HIS A 259 11.03 12.18 15.26
C HIS A 259 11.01 12.41 16.78
N ASP A 260 10.82 13.66 17.23
CA ASP A 260 10.71 14.02 18.65
C ASP A 260 9.58 13.21 19.35
N ALA A 261 9.96 12.42 20.36
CA ALA A 261 9.04 11.57 21.12
C ALA A 261 7.93 12.35 21.84
N VAL A 262 8.11 13.66 22.08
CA VAL A 262 7.05 14.53 22.63
C VAL A 262 5.81 14.55 21.73
N LEU A 263 5.98 14.44 20.41
CA LEU A 263 4.87 14.35 19.47
C LEU A 263 4.03 13.10 19.74
N ALA A 264 4.68 11.93 19.84
CA ALA A 264 4.02 10.64 20.08
C ALA A 264 3.34 10.60 21.45
N ASN A 265 4.04 11.00 22.52
CA ASN A 265 3.60 10.86 23.90
C ASN A 265 2.28 11.57 24.22
N ARG A 266 1.86 12.54 23.40
CA ARG A 266 0.59 13.26 23.56
C ARG A 266 -0.63 12.43 23.14
N TYR A 267 -0.47 11.52 22.18
CA TYR A 267 -1.57 10.80 21.54
C TYR A 267 -1.40 9.28 21.52
N TRP A 268 -0.22 8.78 21.86
CA TRP A 268 0.15 7.38 21.77
C TRP A 268 0.78 6.88 23.06
N LYS A 269 0.50 5.63 23.41
CA LYS A 269 1.26 4.86 24.39
C LYS A 269 2.10 3.86 23.62
N THR A 270 3.40 4.12 23.55
CA THR A 270 4.37 3.26 22.86
C THR A 270 5.23 2.49 23.85
N ASN A 271 5.66 1.29 23.45
CA ASN A 271 6.75 0.55 24.07
C ASN A 271 7.48 -0.21 22.98
N TYR A 272 8.80 -0.32 23.09
CA TYR A 272 9.62 -1.18 22.23
C TYR A 272 10.71 -1.78 23.10
N THR A 273 10.93 -3.08 22.97
CA THR A 273 12.02 -3.78 23.65
C THR A 273 12.60 -4.77 22.67
N HIS A 274 13.88 -4.53 22.36
CA HIS A 274 14.67 -5.42 21.53
C HIS A 274 15.15 -6.62 22.36
N THR A 275 14.92 -7.83 21.86
CA THR A 275 15.37 -9.07 22.50
C THR A 275 16.50 -9.66 21.67
N ILE A 276 17.62 -10.02 22.32
CA ILE A 276 18.68 -10.77 21.65
C ILE A 276 18.19 -12.23 21.54
N ASP A 277 18.08 -12.75 20.32
CA ASP A 277 17.63 -14.12 19.99
C ASP A 277 16.12 -14.42 20.18
N GLY A 278 15.25 -13.41 20.05
CA GLY A 278 13.80 -13.61 20.04
C GLY A 278 13.03 -12.42 19.46
N ALA A 279 11.72 -12.58 19.24
CA ALA A 279 10.88 -11.53 18.67
C ALA A 279 10.93 -10.24 19.51
N ASP A 280 10.94 -9.10 18.82
CA ASP A 280 10.84 -7.80 19.47
C ASP A 280 9.48 -7.67 20.14
N SER A 281 9.43 -7.16 21.38
CA SER A 281 8.13 -6.80 21.96
C SER A 281 7.83 -5.33 21.69
N TYR A 282 6.66 -5.06 21.10
CA TYR A 282 6.25 -3.69 20.82
C TYR A 282 4.80 -3.41 21.22
N LYS A 283 4.49 -2.12 21.34
CA LYS A 283 3.14 -1.63 21.58
C LYS A 283 3.00 -0.27 20.95
N ALA A 284 1.95 -0.07 20.16
CA ALA A 284 1.50 1.24 19.73
C ALA A 284 -0.02 1.28 19.89
N ARG A 285 -0.52 2.11 20.81
CA ARG A 285 -1.97 2.28 20.98
C ARG A 285 -2.33 3.73 21.23
N TYR A 286 -3.53 4.11 20.80
CA TYR A 286 -4.05 5.44 21.08
C TYR A 286 -4.13 5.73 22.57
N ASP A 287 -3.78 6.95 22.95
CA ASP A 287 -4.06 7.51 24.27
C ASP A 287 -5.27 8.44 24.21
N TYR A 288 -6.38 8.01 24.81
CA TYR A 288 -7.60 8.80 24.90
C TYR A 288 -7.64 9.72 26.12
N ALA A 289 -6.51 9.99 26.77
CA ALA A 289 -6.42 10.94 27.88
C ALA A 289 -6.97 12.35 27.55
N LEU A 290 -6.87 12.76 26.27
CA LEU A 290 -7.42 14.04 25.77
C LEU A 290 -8.90 13.99 25.38
N ALA A 291 -9.55 12.82 25.47
CA ALA A 291 -10.94 12.67 25.07
C ALA A 291 -11.90 13.28 26.09
N ASN A 292 -12.82 14.14 25.65
CA ASN A 292 -13.87 14.76 26.47
C ASN A 292 -15.07 15.14 25.60
N GLN A 293 -16.10 15.76 26.19
CA GLN A 293 -17.34 16.12 25.48
C GLN A 293 -17.14 17.05 24.26
N TYR A 294 -16.05 17.83 24.21
CA TYR A 294 -15.71 18.72 23.09
C TYR A 294 -14.61 18.16 22.17
N ASN A 295 -13.94 17.08 22.61
CA ASN A 295 -12.91 16.39 21.86
C ASN A 295 -13.19 14.87 21.89
N PRO A 296 -14.11 14.36 21.05
CA PRO A 296 -14.49 12.95 21.07
C PRO A 296 -13.31 12.05 20.70
N ARG A 297 -13.36 10.77 21.11
CA ARG A 297 -12.31 9.77 20.80
C ARG A 297 -11.98 9.69 19.30
N SER A 298 -12.96 9.88 18.42
CA SER A 298 -12.75 9.91 16.96
C SER A 298 -11.89 11.09 16.49
N LYS A 299 -11.96 12.25 17.16
CA LYS A 299 -11.09 13.40 16.87
C LYS A 299 -9.68 13.15 17.39
N VAL A 300 -9.55 12.63 18.61
CA VAL A 300 -8.24 12.23 19.19
C VAL A 300 -7.54 11.21 18.29
N ARG A 301 -8.27 10.21 17.77
CA ARG A 301 -7.74 9.20 16.85
C ARG A 301 -7.19 9.82 15.56
N ARG A 302 -7.97 10.68 14.89
CA ARG A 302 -7.52 11.39 13.68
C ARG A 302 -6.25 12.23 13.90
N GLN A 303 -6.14 12.88 15.06
CA GLN A 303 -4.94 13.62 15.42
C GLN A 303 -3.75 12.68 15.68
N ALA A 304 -3.99 11.56 16.38
CA ALA A 304 -2.99 10.54 16.61
C ALA A 304 -2.44 9.95 15.29
N ASP A 305 -3.32 9.62 14.34
CA ASP A 305 -2.94 9.11 13.01
C ASP A 305 -2.13 10.15 12.22
N THR A 306 -2.51 11.44 12.33
CA THR A 306 -1.75 12.56 11.75
C THR A 306 -0.35 12.64 12.35
N VAL A 307 -0.24 12.55 13.68
CA VAL A 307 1.04 12.55 14.40
C VAL A 307 1.92 11.36 14.00
N ARG A 308 1.34 10.16 13.89
CA ARG A 308 2.07 8.97 13.42
C ARG A 308 2.66 9.21 12.03
N ARG A 309 1.87 9.74 11.09
CA ARG A 309 2.33 10.08 9.74
C ARG A 309 3.45 11.14 9.73
N ILE A 310 3.35 12.15 10.59
CA ILE A 310 4.41 13.16 10.76
C ILE A 310 5.71 12.50 11.23
N ILE A 311 5.64 11.67 12.28
CA ILE A 311 6.80 11.02 12.87
C ILE A 311 7.46 10.03 11.91
N LEU A 312 6.67 9.24 11.17
CA LEU A 312 7.21 8.34 10.15
C LEU A 312 7.85 9.08 8.97
N GLY A 313 7.56 10.38 8.78
CA GLY A 313 8.24 11.22 7.80
C GLY A 313 7.96 10.89 6.33
N LYS A 314 7.00 10.01 6.04
CA LYS A 314 6.67 9.57 4.66
C LYS A 314 6.15 10.74 3.82
N GLU A 315 5.33 11.61 4.41
CA GLU A 315 4.86 12.81 3.73
C GLU A 315 6.00 13.82 3.50
N GLU A 316 6.98 13.89 4.41
CA GLU A 316 8.16 14.74 4.22
C GLU A 316 9.08 14.23 3.09
N HIS A 317 9.08 12.92 2.81
CA HIS A 317 9.75 12.37 1.62
C HIS A 317 9.10 12.90 0.34
N ARG A 318 7.77 12.80 0.20
CA ARG A 318 7.05 13.35 -0.95
C ARG A 318 7.26 14.84 -1.10
N ARG A 319 7.18 15.58 0.01
CA ARG A 319 7.47 17.02 0.01
C ARG A 319 8.91 17.31 -0.41
N LEU A 320 9.89 16.49 -0.03
CA LEU A 320 11.26 16.60 -0.51
C LEU A 320 11.32 16.38 -2.03
N LEU A 321 10.73 15.30 -2.53
CA LEU A 321 10.71 14.99 -3.97
C LEU A 321 10.05 16.11 -4.77
N ASN A 322 8.98 16.72 -4.27
CA ASN A 322 8.26 17.82 -4.93
C ASN A 322 8.86 19.21 -4.66
N GLY A 323 9.81 19.32 -3.74
CA GLY A 323 10.30 20.61 -3.24
C GLY A 323 9.21 21.40 -2.50
N ASP A 324 8.13 20.77 -2.06
CA ASP A 324 7.09 21.40 -1.27
C ASP A 324 7.62 21.72 0.14
N THR A 325 7.40 22.92 0.64
CA THR A 325 7.83 23.34 1.99
C THR A 325 6.67 23.40 3.00
N SER A 326 5.47 22.99 2.59
CA SER A 326 4.28 22.91 3.44
C SER A 326 4.52 22.11 4.72
N VAL A 327 3.77 22.42 5.76
CA VAL A 327 3.87 21.82 7.09
C VAL A 327 2.46 21.50 7.58
N GLU A 328 2.30 20.37 8.27
CA GLU A 328 1.05 20.03 8.93
C GLU A 328 0.65 21.13 9.95
N PRO A 329 -0.55 21.73 9.84
CA PRO A 329 -0.98 22.80 10.75
C PRO A 329 -0.91 22.40 12.23
N LEU A 330 -1.18 21.11 12.52
CA LEU A 330 -1.11 20.53 13.86
C LEU A 330 0.24 20.78 14.55
N LEU A 331 1.36 20.74 13.81
CA LEU A 331 2.70 20.96 14.34
C LEU A 331 2.85 22.37 14.93
N LYS A 332 2.33 23.38 14.24
CA LYS A 332 2.31 24.76 14.74
C LYS A 332 1.32 24.91 15.89
N ASP A 333 0.07 24.50 15.66
CA ASP A 333 -1.06 24.83 16.52
C ASP A 333 -1.00 24.12 17.88
N GLU A 334 -0.48 22.89 17.93
CA GLU A 334 -0.45 22.09 19.16
C GLU A 334 0.95 21.89 19.76
N PHE A 335 2.01 21.97 18.94
CA PHE A 335 3.37 21.64 19.36
C PHE A 335 4.38 22.80 19.22
N SER A 336 3.94 23.95 18.69
CA SER A 336 4.82 25.10 18.41
C SER A 336 6.05 24.70 17.60
N ARG A 337 5.84 23.87 16.56
CA ARG A 337 6.88 23.40 15.64
C ARG A 337 6.73 24.13 14.30
N TYR A 338 7.78 24.82 13.90
CA TYR A 338 7.81 25.66 12.69
C TYR A 338 8.80 25.08 11.68
N GLY A 339 8.30 24.68 10.50
CA GLY A 339 9.14 24.07 9.45
C GLY A 339 9.95 25.07 8.61
N TRP A 340 9.77 26.37 8.88
CA TRP A 340 10.61 27.47 8.41
C TRP A 340 11.17 28.20 9.63
N PHE A 341 12.45 28.53 9.59
CA PHE A 341 13.10 29.27 10.67
C PHE A 341 14.09 30.32 10.18
N SER A 342 14.13 31.46 10.86
CA SER A 342 14.98 32.60 10.55
C SER A 342 16.43 32.43 11.03
N LEU A 343 17.37 32.90 10.21
CA LEU A 343 18.81 32.86 10.41
C LEU A 343 19.45 34.15 9.88
N PHE A 344 20.51 34.61 10.54
CA PHE A 344 21.44 35.58 9.96
C PHE A 344 22.45 34.88 9.04
N GLU A 345 23.04 35.62 8.10
CA GLU A 345 24.05 35.10 7.14
C GLU A 345 25.12 34.19 7.78
N PRO A 346 25.77 34.55 8.91
CA PRO A 346 26.81 33.71 9.51
C PRO A 346 26.29 32.36 10.02
N GLN A 347 24.98 32.23 10.20
CA GLN A 347 24.30 31.06 10.74
C GLN A 347 23.82 30.10 9.65
N LEU A 348 23.90 30.49 8.36
CA LEU A 348 23.63 29.60 7.23
C LEU A 348 24.73 28.55 7.06
N LEU A 349 25.98 28.94 7.29
CA LEU A 349 27.18 28.15 7.00
C LEU A 349 27.10 26.68 7.50
N PRO A 350 26.64 26.39 8.74
CA PRO A 350 26.55 25.01 9.21
C PRO A 350 25.61 24.11 8.40
N PHE A 351 24.62 24.66 7.67
CA PHE A 351 23.59 23.92 6.93
C PHE A 351 23.87 23.79 5.43
N VAL A 352 24.79 24.59 4.90
CA VAL A 352 25.17 24.61 3.48
C VAL A 352 26.68 24.51 3.28
N TRP A 353 27.40 23.98 4.27
CA TRP A 353 28.83 23.73 4.20
C TRP A 353 29.19 22.79 3.04
N THR A 354 30.14 23.19 2.19
CA THR A 354 30.62 22.33 1.10
C THR A 354 31.52 21.23 1.67
N VAL A 355 30.99 20.02 1.78
CA VAL A 355 31.72 18.83 2.22
C VAL A 355 32.48 18.20 1.04
N THR A 356 33.75 17.86 1.21
CA THR A 356 34.61 17.34 0.12
C THR A 356 34.70 15.82 0.08
N GLN A 357 33.88 15.13 0.88
CA GLN A 357 33.90 13.67 1.05
C GLN A 357 33.74 12.87 -0.25
N ARG A 358 34.30 11.67 -0.21
CA ARG A 358 34.32 10.68 -1.29
C ARG A 358 33.91 9.32 -0.77
N TRP A 359 33.47 8.48 -1.69
CA TRP A 359 33.04 7.12 -1.46
C TRP A 359 33.95 6.17 -2.21
N GLU A 360 34.39 5.11 -1.55
CA GLU A 360 35.14 4.03 -2.21
C GLU A 360 34.24 3.23 -3.14
N THR A 361 33.00 2.98 -2.69
CA THR A 361 31.94 2.33 -3.44
C THR A 361 30.69 3.21 -3.43
N ASN A 362 30.03 3.35 -4.58
CA ASN A 362 28.78 4.10 -4.68
C ASN A 362 27.70 3.48 -3.77
N PRO A 363 27.18 4.20 -2.75
CA PRO A 363 26.23 3.63 -1.77
C PRO A 363 24.91 3.17 -2.40
N TRP A 364 24.52 3.74 -3.55
CA TRP A 364 23.33 3.32 -4.28
C TRP A 364 23.41 1.89 -4.83
N ARG A 365 24.60 1.29 -4.93
CA ARG A 365 24.75 -0.11 -5.35
C ARG A 365 24.34 -1.12 -4.28
N ALA A 366 24.22 -0.69 -3.03
CA ALA A 366 23.85 -1.55 -1.91
C ALA A 366 22.33 -1.57 -1.65
N VAL A 367 21.54 -0.87 -2.47
CA VAL A 367 20.08 -0.80 -2.31
C VAL A 367 19.42 -1.19 -3.63
N GLU A 368 18.86 -2.39 -3.66
CA GLU A 368 18.15 -2.90 -4.83
C GLU A 368 16.86 -2.10 -5.10
N GLY A 369 16.43 -2.09 -6.36
CA GLY A 369 15.24 -1.35 -6.82
C GLY A 369 15.41 0.18 -6.87
N ARG A 370 16.49 0.75 -6.32
CA ARG A 370 16.75 2.20 -6.27
C ARG A 370 18.06 2.58 -6.96
N SER A 371 18.18 3.85 -7.34
CA SER A 371 19.36 4.40 -7.98
C SER A 371 19.54 5.88 -7.67
N ALA A 372 20.78 6.37 -7.85
CA ALA A 372 21.08 7.78 -7.66
C ALA A 372 20.24 8.66 -8.60
N PRO A 373 19.88 9.88 -8.18
CA PRO A 373 19.31 10.88 -9.09
C PRO A 373 20.11 11.04 -10.39
N VAL A 374 19.40 11.21 -11.50
CA VAL A 374 20.01 11.34 -12.83
C VAL A 374 19.97 12.80 -13.25
N PHE A 375 21.13 13.36 -13.63
CA PHE A 375 21.19 14.73 -14.14
C PHE A 375 21.42 14.74 -15.64
N ASN A 376 20.42 15.24 -16.36
CA ASN A 376 20.42 15.39 -17.81
C ASN A 376 21.04 16.75 -18.18
N SER A 377 22.33 16.74 -18.51
CA SER A 377 23.09 17.94 -18.83
C SER A 377 22.64 18.56 -20.16
N LEU A 378 22.42 19.87 -20.16
CA LEU A 378 22.11 20.66 -21.36
C LEU A 378 23.35 21.39 -21.87
N GLU A 379 24.06 22.08 -20.97
CA GLU A 379 25.25 22.86 -21.33
C GLU A 379 26.26 22.91 -20.18
N PRO A 380 27.57 22.82 -20.47
CA PRO A 380 28.61 23.05 -19.48
C PRO A 380 28.77 24.53 -19.20
N ILE A 381 29.01 24.88 -17.93
CA ILE A 381 29.40 26.23 -17.55
C ILE A 381 30.93 26.30 -17.57
N THR A 382 31.45 26.97 -18.59
CA THR A 382 32.88 27.26 -18.66
C THR A 382 33.24 28.36 -17.66
N ILE A 383 34.11 28.03 -16.71
CA ILE A 383 34.93 28.97 -15.95
C ILE A 383 36.23 29.07 -16.78
N GLU A 384 36.41 30.13 -17.58
CA GLU A 384 37.40 30.22 -18.71
C GLU A 384 38.88 29.96 -18.29
N THR A 385 39.81 29.22 -18.97
CA THR A 385 39.90 28.23 -20.13
C THR A 385 41.38 27.72 -20.31
N PRO A 386 41.76 26.67 -21.12
CA PRO A 386 41.01 25.61 -21.85
C PRO A 386 41.55 24.14 -21.68
N SER A 387 40.69 23.12 -21.84
CA SER A 387 40.96 21.90 -22.67
C SER A 387 39.76 20.91 -22.70
N GLU A 388 39.76 20.11 -23.77
CA GLU A 388 38.68 19.41 -24.46
C GLU A 388 38.18 18.13 -23.77
N PHE A 389 36.91 17.74 -24.04
CA PHE A 389 36.32 16.46 -23.61
C PHE A 389 35.91 15.59 -24.79
N GLY A 390 36.12 14.28 -24.63
CA GLY A 390 35.70 13.22 -25.54
C GLY A 390 34.26 12.75 -25.28
N VAL A 391 33.61 12.37 -26.37
CA VAL A 391 32.23 11.87 -26.45
C VAL A 391 32.24 10.36 -26.21
N GLY A 392 31.32 9.86 -25.38
CA GLY A 392 31.02 8.43 -25.24
C GLY A 392 29.64 8.13 -25.86
N GLU A 393 29.59 7.15 -26.75
CA GLU A 393 28.40 6.65 -27.42
C GLU A 393 27.62 5.64 -26.55
N GLY A 394 26.29 5.72 -26.64
CA GLY A 394 25.40 4.60 -26.94
C GLY A 394 25.00 3.65 -25.81
N LEU A 395 23.69 3.57 -25.55
CA LEU A 395 23.00 2.32 -25.25
C LEU A 395 21.62 2.37 -25.93
N THR A 396 21.38 1.33 -26.72
CA THR A 396 20.19 1.08 -27.56
C THR A 396 19.06 0.48 -26.74
N ASP A 397 17.84 0.95 -26.98
CA ASP A 397 16.60 0.32 -26.50
C ASP A 397 16.43 -1.06 -27.18
N ALA A 398 16.35 -2.10 -26.37
CA ALA A 398 15.85 -3.41 -26.78
C ALA A 398 14.39 -3.53 -26.34
N ALA A 399 13.52 -3.91 -27.28
CA ALA A 399 12.11 -4.20 -27.02
C ALA A 399 11.96 -5.52 -26.23
N PRO A 400 10.98 -5.63 -25.33
CA PRO A 400 10.68 -6.90 -24.65
C PRO A 400 9.96 -7.87 -25.60
N ASP A 401 10.37 -9.14 -25.52
CA ASP A 401 9.79 -10.28 -26.24
C ASP A 401 8.41 -10.66 -25.67
N GLU A 402 7.46 -10.89 -26.57
CA GLU A 402 6.14 -11.47 -26.30
C GLU A 402 6.23 -13.01 -26.31
N THR A 403 6.08 -13.65 -25.15
CA THR A 403 5.56 -15.02 -25.06
C THR A 403 4.72 -15.18 -23.79
N ALA A 404 3.46 -14.75 -23.85
CA ALA A 404 2.49 -15.00 -22.78
C ALA A 404 2.04 -16.47 -22.81
N VAL A 405 2.28 -17.17 -21.71
CA VAL A 405 1.68 -18.48 -21.40
C VAL A 405 0.26 -18.23 -20.89
N ALA A 406 -0.70 -19.12 -21.15
CA ALA A 406 -2.13 -18.90 -20.90
C ALA A 406 -2.55 -18.67 -19.43
N ASN A 407 -1.60 -18.76 -18.48
CA ASN A 407 -1.81 -18.48 -17.05
C ASN A 407 -1.26 -17.11 -16.61
N GLU A 408 -0.57 -16.36 -17.48
CA GLU A 408 -0.19 -14.98 -17.19
C GLU A 408 -1.41 -14.07 -17.39
N GLY A 409 -1.82 -13.35 -16.35
CA GLY A 409 -2.94 -12.42 -16.41
C GLY A 409 -2.78 -11.34 -17.48
N GLY A 410 -3.85 -10.57 -17.71
CA GLY A 410 -3.85 -9.51 -18.72
C GLY A 410 -2.82 -8.38 -18.45
N PRO A 411 -2.66 -7.42 -19.38
CA PRO A 411 -1.68 -6.33 -19.22
C PRO A 411 -1.83 -5.49 -17.94
N GLY A 412 -3.04 -5.40 -17.36
CA GLY A 412 -3.27 -4.74 -16.08
C GLY A 412 -2.66 -5.51 -14.91
N HIS A 413 -2.86 -6.83 -14.87
CA HIS A 413 -2.26 -7.75 -13.91
C HIS A 413 -0.73 -7.69 -13.95
N GLY A 414 -0.10 -7.80 -15.12
CA GLY A 414 1.36 -7.71 -15.24
C GLY A 414 1.95 -6.36 -14.80
N SER A 415 1.18 -5.27 -14.93
CA SER A 415 1.56 -3.95 -14.40
C SER A 415 1.49 -3.90 -12.87
N LEU A 416 0.48 -4.55 -12.27
CA LEU A 416 0.35 -4.68 -10.82
C LEU A 416 1.45 -5.58 -10.24
N GLU A 417 1.76 -6.71 -10.86
CA GLU A 417 2.90 -7.58 -10.49
C GLU A 417 4.22 -6.80 -10.50
N GLN A 418 4.54 -6.11 -11.60
CA GLN A 418 5.79 -5.35 -11.71
C GLN A 418 5.89 -4.24 -10.65
N TYR A 419 4.76 -3.58 -10.38
CA TYR A 419 4.67 -2.60 -9.30
C TYR A 419 4.93 -3.25 -7.94
N THR A 420 4.21 -4.33 -7.62
CA THR A 420 4.29 -5.07 -6.36
C THR A 420 5.72 -5.52 -6.09
N ARG A 421 6.36 -6.21 -7.03
CA ARG A 421 7.75 -6.65 -6.91
C ARG A 421 8.69 -5.52 -6.57
N ARG A 422 8.59 -4.43 -7.33
CA ARG A 422 9.48 -3.29 -7.14
C ARG A 422 9.23 -2.59 -5.80
N VAL A 423 7.99 -2.51 -5.30
CA VAL A 423 7.70 -1.99 -3.94
C VAL A 423 8.41 -2.86 -2.89
N PHE A 424 8.26 -4.18 -2.97
CA PHE A 424 8.86 -5.11 -2.00
C PHE A 424 10.40 -5.08 -2.04
N THR A 425 11.00 -5.09 -3.24
CA THR A 425 12.45 -4.91 -3.40
C THR A 425 12.93 -3.57 -2.85
N GLU A 426 12.24 -2.46 -3.15
CA GLU A 426 12.58 -1.12 -2.64
C GLU A 426 12.43 -1.01 -1.11
N GLY A 427 11.58 -1.85 -0.50
CA GLY A 427 11.37 -1.98 0.93
C GLY A 427 12.37 -2.89 1.64
N GLY A 428 13.20 -3.60 0.87
CA GLY A 428 14.27 -4.48 1.37
C GLY A 428 13.86 -5.94 1.55
N ASP A 429 12.73 -6.36 0.97
CA ASP A 429 12.31 -7.76 0.97
C ASP A 429 12.87 -8.49 -0.24
N GLU A 430 13.22 -9.77 -0.04
CA GLU A 430 13.64 -10.67 -1.11
C GLU A 430 12.39 -11.26 -1.78
N ILE A 431 12.08 -10.78 -2.99
CA ILE A 431 10.89 -11.17 -3.76
C ILE A 431 11.25 -11.70 -5.15
N HIS A 432 10.62 -12.81 -5.54
CA HIS A 432 10.87 -13.49 -6.81
C HIS A 432 9.56 -13.74 -7.57
N LYS A 433 9.57 -13.61 -8.90
CA LYS A 433 8.47 -14.11 -9.74
C LYS A 433 8.49 -15.63 -9.72
N VAL A 434 7.32 -16.25 -9.69
CA VAL A 434 7.22 -17.69 -9.96
C VAL A 434 6.94 -17.90 -11.44
N ASP A 435 7.76 -18.72 -12.09
CA ASP A 435 7.56 -19.08 -13.49
C ASP A 435 6.29 -19.93 -13.62
N GLN A 436 5.26 -19.37 -14.26
CA GLN A 436 3.96 -20.02 -14.39
C GLN A 436 4.06 -21.27 -15.27
N THR A 437 3.55 -22.40 -14.78
CA THR A 437 3.45 -23.66 -15.54
C THR A 437 1.98 -23.99 -15.85
N ALA A 438 1.68 -25.21 -16.31
CA ALA A 438 0.29 -25.67 -16.41
C ALA A 438 -0.34 -25.92 -15.03
N GLU A 439 0.48 -25.96 -13.99
CA GLU A 439 0.07 -25.99 -12.59
C GLU A 439 -0.21 -24.56 -12.11
N SER A 440 -1.13 -24.41 -11.17
CA SER A 440 -1.54 -23.10 -10.68
C SER A 440 -0.66 -22.73 -9.50
N LEU A 441 0.31 -21.86 -9.77
CA LEU A 441 1.34 -21.38 -8.85
C LEU A 441 1.05 -19.93 -8.43
N PRO A 442 1.53 -19.47 -7.25
CA PRO A 442 1.36 -18.07 -6.84
C PRO A 442 2.09 -17.11 -7.80
N ASP A 443 1.68 -15.84 -7.87
CA ASP A 443 2.31 -14.87 -8.78
C ASP A 443 3.77 -14.56 -8.39
N GLU A 444 3.98 -14.24 -7.11
CA GLU A 444 5.30 -13.91 -6.55
C GLU A 444 5.52 -14.58 -5.18
N ARG A 445 6.78 -14.65 -4.75
CA ARG A 445 7.18 -15.22 -3.45
C ARG A 445 8.13 -14.30 -2.72
N LEU A 446 7.85 -14.09 -1.43
CA LEU A 446 8.75 -13.50 -0.47
C LEU A 446 9.51 -14.60 0.26
N THR A 447 10.82 -14.47 0.37
CA THR A 447 11.64 -15.26 1.30
C THR A 447 11.91 -14.41 2.53
N GLU A 448 11.45 -14.87 3.69
CA GLU A 448 11.54 -14.06 4.89
C GLU A 448 12.89 -14.16 5.59
N VAL A 449 13.30 -13.06 6.19
CA VAL A 449 14.42 -13.00 7.13
C VAL A 449 13.86 -12.51 8.45
N ASP A 450 13.90 -13.35 9.49
CA ASP A 450 13.37 -13.08 10.84
C ASP A 450 11.84 -12.90 10.93
N ASP A 451 11.05 -13.74 10.23
CA ASP A 451 9.58 -13.82 10.33
C ASP A 451 8.85 -12.47 10.13
N THR A 452 9.44 -11.58 9.32
CA THR A 452 8.97 -10.21 9.10
C THR A 452 8.98 -9.83 7.62
N ILE A 453 7.85 -9.30 7.14
CA ILE A 453 7.76 -8.60 5.86
C ILE A 453 8.14 -7.12 6.08
N ASN A 454 9.33 -6.71 5.66
CA ASN A 454 9.89 -5.38 5.94
C ASN A 454 9.08 -4.25 5.32
N THR A 455 8.56 -4.44 4.10
CA THR A 455 7.77 -3.45 3.37
C THR A 455 6.47 -3.12 4.09
N LEU A 456 5.82 -4.14 4.65
CA LEU A 456 4.52 -4.00 5.33
C LEU A 456 4.67 -3.75 6.83
N GLY A 457 5.82 -4.13 7.42
CA GLY A 457 6.09 -4.00 8.85
C GLY A 457 5.22 -4.93 9.70
N ILE A 458 4.92 -6.11 9.17
CA ILE A 458 4.13 -7.16 9.83
C ILE A 458 5.00 -8.38 10.08
N GLU A 459 4.75 -9.03 11.21
CA GLU A 459 5.33 -10.34 11.53
C GLU A 459 4.37 -11.42 11.03
N VAL A 460 4.92 -12.47 10.44
CA VAL A 460 4.14 -13.61 9.95
C VAL A 460 4.89 -14.90 10.26
N ASP A 461 4.15 -15.93 10.65
CA ASP A 461 4.73 -17.22 11.04
C ASP A 461 4.89 -18.10 9.78
N SER A 462 5.74 -17.67 8.83
CA SER A 462 5.89 -18.35 7.53
C SER A 462 7.24 -18.05 6.88
N GLU A 463 8.07 -19.08 6.63
CA GLU A 463 9.39 -18.91 5.98
C GLU A 463 9.29 -18.43 4.52
N ILE A 464 8.20 -18.80 3.84
CA ILE A 464 7.88 -18.39 2.47
C ILE A 464 6.48 -17.80 2.48
N VAL A 465 6.31 -16.62 1.91
CA VAL A 465 5.00 -15.96 1.79
C VAL A 465 4.66 -15.77 0.32
N ALA A 466 3.52 -16.31 -0.09
CA ALA A 466 2.98 -16.08 -1.42
C ALA A 466 2.44 -14.66 -1.53
N VAL A 467 2.62 -14.03 -2.69
CA VAL A 467 2.05 -12.73 -3.03
C VAL A 467 1.21 -12.89 -4.29
N GLU A 468 -0.08 -12.59 -4.17
CA GLU A 468 -1.10 -12.76 -5.22
C GLU A 468 -1.60 -11.38 -5.66
N CYS A 469 -1.37 -11.03 -6.93
CA CYS A 469 -1.75 -9.75 -7.52
C CYS A 469 -3.11 -9.86 -8.21
N GLU A 470 -4.13 -9.29 -7.58
CA GLU A 470 -5.50 -9.45 -8.03
C GLU A 470 -5.96 -8.23 -8.85
N ASP A 471 -6.01 -8.39 -10.18
CA ASP A 471 -6.49 -7.40 -11.14
C ASP A 471 -7.81 -7.84 -11.78
N GLU A 472 -8.78 -6.92 -11.90
CA GLU A 472 -10.11 -7.15 -12.49
C GLU A 472 -10.99 -8.26 -11.87
N ASN A 473 -10.71 -8.74 -10.65
CA ASN A 473 -11.42 -9.88 -10.08
C ASN A 473 -12.82 -9.57 -9.50
N THR A 474 -13.45 -8.48 -9.96
CA THR A 474 -14.77 -7.98 -9.51
C THR A 474 -15.93 -8.96 -9.70
N THR A 475 -15.74 -10.05 -10.45
CA THR A 475 -16.80 -11.02 -10.77
C THR A 475 -16.50 -12.48 -10.39
N LYS A 476 -15.31 -12.81 -9.87
CA LYS A 476 -14.92 -14.20 -9.56
C LYS A 476 -14.16 -14.36 -8.24
N GLY A 477 -14.85 -14.11 -7.13
CA GLY A 477 -14.28 -14.32 -5.78
C GLY A 477 -13.70 -15.72 -5.54
N SER A 478 -14.09 -16.74 -6.31
CA SER A 478 -13.54 -18.09 -6.21
C SER A 478 -12.04 -18.18 -6.49
N ASN A 479 -11.44 -17.30 -7.31
CA ASN A 479 -10.00 -17.35 -7.59
C ASN A 479 -9.17 -16.93 -6.35
N THR A 480 -9.49 -15.75 -5.79
CA THR A 480 -8.91 -15.29 -4.51
C THR A 480 -9.05 -16.34 -3.41
N LEU A 481 -10.23 -16.96 -3.32
CA LEU A 481 -10.50 -17.98 -2.29
C LEU A 481 -9.73 -19.27 -2.53
N ILE A 482 -9.50 -19.67 -3.80
CA ILE A 482 -8.65 -20.83 -4.12
C ILE A 482 -7.21 -20.58 -3.66
N ASN A 483 -6.64 -19.41 -3.92
CA ASN A 483 -5.28 -19.09 -3.49
C ASN A 483 -5.18 -19.01 -1.95
N ALA A 484 -6.21 -18.49 -1.28
CA ALA A 484 -6.29 -18.52 0.18
C ALA A 484 -6.38 -19.96 0.73
N GLU A 485 -7.19 -20.83 0.11
CA GLU A 485 -7.32 -22.24 0.50
C GLU A 485 -6.01 -23.00 0.35
N ARG A 486 -5.22 -22.71 -0.69
CA ARG A 486 -3.90 -23.31 -0.90
C ARG A 486 -2.92 -22.92 0.19
N ALA A 487 -2.85 -21.63 0.51
CA ALA A 487 -2.01 -21.12 1.58
C ALA A 487 -2.43 -21.74 2.93
N TYR A 488 -3.73 -21.80 3.20
CA TYR A 488 -4.28 -22.44 4.39
C TYR A 488 -3.95 -23.95 4.47
N ALA A 489 -4.08 -24.68 3.36
CA ALA A 489 -3.74 -26.10 3.30
C ALA A 489 -2.23 -26.37 3.48
N ALA A 490 -1.39 -25.41 3.10
CA ALA A 490 0.06 -25.46 3.28
C ALA A 490 0.54 -24.91 4.64
N ASP A 491 -0.37 -24.44 5.50
CA ASP A 491 -0.05 -23.74 6.76
C ASP A 491 0.89 -22.54 6.53
N ARG A 492 0.58 -21.73 5.51
CA ARG A 492 1.38 -20.55 5.12
C ARG A 492 0.56 -19.28 5.05
N HIS A 493 1.26 -18.17 5.27
CA HIS A 493 0.70 -16.84 5.09
C HIS A 493 0.70 -16.42 3.61
N VAL A 494 -0.29 -15.63 3.20
CA VAL A 494 -0.39 -15.08 1.83
C VAL A 494 -0.74 -13.59 1.85
N VAL A 495 -0.10 -12.82 0.99
CA VAL A 495 -0.40 -11.39 0.78
C VAL A 495 -1.19 -11.24 -0.51
N PHE A 496 -2.42 -10.71 -0.42
CA PHE A 496 -3.20 -10.33 -1.59
C PHE A 496 -3.02 -8.83 -1.87
N VAL A 497 -2.60 -8.49 -3.09
CA VAL A 497 -2.42 -7.10 -3.53
C VAL A 497 -3.49 -6.73 -4.55
N TYR A 498 -4.31 -5.72 -4.23
CA TYR A 498 -5.39 -5.23 -5.07
C TYR A 498 -5.14 -3.80 -5.59
N ASN A 499 -5.90 -3.38 -6.60
CA ASN A 499 -6.15 -1.97 -6.83
C ASN A 499 -7.07 -1.39 -5.74
N GLN A 500 -6.96 -0.08 -5.46
CA GLN A 500 -7.72 0.57 -4.38
C GLN A 500 -9.24 0.38 -4.50
N GLN A 501 -9.79 0.39 -5.70
CA GLN A 501 -11.22 0.23 -5.93
C GLN A 501 -11.75 -1.19 -5.61
N ASP A 502 -10.86 -2.20 -5.61
CA ASP A 502 -11.23 -3.62 -5.52
C ASP A 502 -10.96 -4.23 -4.14
N VAL A 503 -10.16 -3.54 -3.30
CA VAL A 503 -9.68 -4.07 -2.01
C VAL A 503 -10.80 -4.42 -1.03
N GLU A 504 -11.87 -3.63 -0.96
CA GLU A 504 -12.98 -3.89 -0.04
C GLU A 504 -13.74 -5.16 -0.44
N LEU A 505 -13.87 -5.40 -1.75
CA LEU A 505 -14.52 -6.59 -2.29
C LEU A 505 -13.65 -7.82 -2.09
N GLY A 506 -12.34 -7.73 -2.36
CA GLY A 506 -11.37 -8.80 -2.08
C GLY A 506 -11.35 -9.20 -0.61
N TYR A 507 -11.26 -8.21 0.28
CA TYR A 507 -11.39 -8.42 1.73
C TYR A 507 -12.72 -9.08 2.09
N SER A 508 -13.83 -8.66 1.48
CA SER A 508 -15.14 -9.27 1.75
C SER A 508 -15.20 -10.74 1.32
N HIS A 509 -14.51 -11.14 0.25
CA HIS A 509 -14.42 -12.55 -0.14
C HIS A 509 -13.67 -13.35 0.93
N LEU A 510 -12.48 -12.89 1.34
CA LEU A 510 -11.66 -13.56 2.35
C LEU A 510 -12.36 -13.61 3.73
N ASN A 511 -13.11 -12.56 4.07
CA ASN A 511 -13.92 -12.52 5.29
C ASN A 511 -15.07 -13.54 5.23
N LYS A 512 -15.83 -13.53 4.13
CA LYS A 512 -17.01 -14.36 3.90
C LYS A 512 -16.79 -15.23 2.66
N PRO A 513 -16.24 -16.45 2.83
CA PRO A 513 -15.88 -17.33 1.71
C PRO A 513 -17.11 -17.98 1.02
N TYR A 514 -18.26 -17.31 1.07
CA TYR A 514 -19.53 -17.70 0.50
C TYR A 514 -20.28 -16.45 0.00
N LYS A 515 -21.14 -16.62 -1.00
CA LYS A 515 -21.80 -15.51 -1.69
C LYS A 515 -22.86 -14.81 -0.85
N ARG A 516 -23.67 -15.59 -0.12
CA ARG A 516 -24.69 -15.09 0.82
C ARG A 516 -25.23 -16.22 1.70
N ILE A 517 -25.87 -15.83 2.80
CA ILE A 517 -26.66 -16.74 3.65
C ILE A 517 -28.08 -16.82 3.10
N GLU A 518 -28.66 -18.01 3.08
CA GLU A 518 -30.05 -18.27 2.73
C GLU A 518 -30.63 -19.31 3.71
N ASP A 519 -31.66 -18.92 4.46
CA ASP A 519 -32.17 -19.59 5.68
C ASP A 519 -31.03 -20.12 6.59
N ASN A 520 -30.97 -21.44 6.86
CA ASN A 520 -29.97 -22.07 7.72
C ASN A 520 -28.79 -22.68 6.93
N GLY A 521 -28.41 -22.05 5.81
CA GLY A 521 -27.29 -22.50 4.96
C GLY A 521 -26.66 -21.37 4.15
N ILE A 522 -25.62 -21.71 3.40
CA ILE A 522 -24.86 -20.76 2.57
C ILE A 522 -25.05 -21.05 1.08
N ILE A 523 -25.05 -19.99 0.27
CA ILE A 523 -24.90 -20.06 -1.18
C ILE A 523 -23.43 -19.87 -1.53
N THR A 524 -22.85 -20.80 -2.27
CA THR A 524 -21.42 -20.76 -2.59
C THR A 524 -21.11 -19.92 -3.83
N TYR A 525 -19.83 -19.63 -4.03
CA TYR A 525 -19.31 -19.22 -5.33
C TYR A 525 -19.18 -20.45 -6.26
N ASN A 526 -19.10 -20.19 -7.56
CA ASN A 526 -18.81 -21.21 -8.57
C ASN A 526 -17.36 -21.02 -9.06
N ARG A 527 -16.68 -22.13 -9.33
CA ARG A 527 -15.35 -22.14 -9.94
C ARG A 527 -15.43 -21.97 -11.46
N THR A 528 -14.27 -21.83 -12.09
CA THR A 528 -14.15 -21.82 -13.56
C THR A 528 -14.27 -23.22 -14.15
N ASP A 529 -13.89 -24.25 -13.43
CA ASP A 529 -13.93 -25.63 -13.90
C ASP A 529 -15.35 -26.17 -14.00
N SER A 530 -15.55 -27.10 -14.95
CA SER A 530 -16.83 -27.77 -15.16
C SER A 530 -16.88 -29.05 -14.35
N VAL A 531 -18.01 -29.32 -13.70
CA VAL A 531 -18.23 -30.59 -13.01
C VAL A 531 -18.06 -31.74 -14.00
N ARG A 532 -17.26 -32.73 -13.61
CA ARG A 532 -16.97 -33.93 -14.41
C ARG A 532 -17.65 -35.15 -13.80
N SER A 533 -18.24 -35.99 -14.63
CA SER A 533 -18.65 -37.33 -14.21
C SER A 533 -17.43 -38.22 -13.93
N PRO A 534 -17.60 -39.36 -13.24
CA PRO A 534 -16.51 -40.31 -13.00
C PRO A 534 -15.79 -40.84 -14.25
N ASP A 535 -16.41 -40.72 -15.44
CA ASP A 535 -15.82 -41.08 -16.72
C ASP A 535 -15.26 -39.88 -17.52
N GLY A 536 -15.18 -38.70 -16.89
CA GLY A 536 -14.55 -37.48 -17.43
C GLY A 536 -15.43 -36.61 -18.34
N ARG A 537 -16.70 -36.98 -18.57
CA ARG A 537 -17.63 -36.15 -19.35
C ARG A 537 -18.06 -34.91 -18.54
N ALA A 538 -18.24 -33.77 -19.20
CA ALA A 538 -18.64 -32.54 -18.52
C ALA A 538 -20.15 -32.49 -18.32
N LEU A 539 -20.64 -32.06 -17.16
CA LEU A 539 -22.06 -31.91 -16.93
C LEU A 539 -22.60 -30.60 -17.52
N VAL A 540 -23.80 -30.70 -18.08
CA VAL A 540 -24.53 -29.59 -18.71
C VAL A 540 -25.99 -29.60 -18.28
N ARG A 541 -26.61 -28.42 -18.27
CA ARG A 541 -28.06 -28.22 -18.12
C ARG A 541 -28.63 -27.56 -19.36
N ALA A 542 -29.89 -27.80 -19.66
CA ALA A 542 -30.60 -27.05 -20.68
C ALA A 542 -30.78 -25.58 -20.25
N GLY A 543 -30.86 -24.69 -21.23
CA GLY A 543 -31.08 -23.25 -21.05
C GLY A 543 -29.82 -22.45 -20.69
N ASP A 544 -30.03 -21.16 -20.43
CA ASP A 544 -28.98 -20.14 -20.23
C ASP A 544 -28.76 -19.72 -18.77
N GLY A 545 -29.51 -20.29 -17.82
CA GLY A 545 -29.39 -19.92 -16.41
C GLY A 545 -28.15 -20.50 -15.73
N ASN A 546 -27.87 -19.98 -14.53
CA ASN A 546 -26.72 -20.40 -13.71
C ASN A 546 -27.11 -21.43 -12.64
N THR A 547 -26.22 -22.39 -12.40
CA THR A 547 -26.39 -23.33 -11.29
C THR A 547 -25.99 -22.69 -9.97
N ILE A 548 -26.82 -22.87 -8.94
CA ILE A 548 -26.60 -22.37 -7.58
C ILE A 548 -26.39 -23.55 -6.65
N TYR A 549 -25.31 -23.49 -5.86
CA TYR A 549 -25.04 -24.47 -4.81
C TYR A 549 -25.40 -23.91 -3.45
N ARG A 550 -26.11 -24.72 -2.65
CA ARG A 550 -26.39 -24.43 -1.25
C ARG A 550 -25.82 -25.50 -0.35
N ILE A 551 -25.07 -25.10 0.68
CA ILE A 551 -24.59 -25.99 1.74
C ILE A 551 -25.41 -25.74 3.01
N GLU A 552 -25.96 -26.81 3.58
CA GLU A 552 -26.65 -26.84 4.86
C GLU A 552 -26.01 -27.92 5.74
N GLY A 553 -25.20 -27.51 6.71
CA GLY A 553 -24.42 -28.43 7.54
C GLY A 553 -23.42 -29.25 6.71
N GLN A 554 -23.73 -30.53 6.47
CA GLN A 554 -22.91 -31.47 5.69
C GLN A 554 -23.55 -31.89 4.36
N THR A 555 -24.66 -31.26 3.96
CA THR A 555 -25.33 -31.56 2.69
C THR A 555 -25.14 -30.40 1.72
N ILE A 556 -24.71 -30.71 0.50
CA ILE A 556 -24.73 -29.77 -0.61
C ILE A 556 -25.93 -30.09 -1.52
N SER A 557 -26.65 -29.05 -1.94
CA SER A 557 -27.74 -29.16 -2.90
C SER A 557 -27.49 -28.25 -4.08
N VAL A 558 -27.86 -28.75 -5.26
CA VAL A 558 -27.72 -28.04 -6.52
C VAL A 558 -29.10 -27.58 -6.97
N ARG A 559 -29.19 -26.32 -7.38
CA ARG A 559 -30.44 -25.67 -7.79
C ARG A 559 -30.26 -24.89 -9.08
N ASP A 560 -31.36 -24.69 -9.78
CA ASP A 560 -31.52 -23.73 -10.87
C ASP A 560 -32.70 -22.79 -10.57
N ASP A 561 -33.17 -22.09 -11.58
CA ASP A 561 -34.27 -21.13 -11.48
C ASP A 561 -35.64 -21.82 -11.23
N ASP A 562 -35.76 -23.11 -11.56
CA ASP A 562 -36.99 -23.90 -11.47
C ASP A 562 -37.04 -24.79 -10.22
N GLY A 563 -35.91 -24.97 -9.54
CA GLY A 563 -35.86 -25.57 -8.22
C GLY A 563 -34.62 -26.41 -8.00
N LYS A 564 -34.79 -27.54 -7.30
CA LYS A 564 -33.68 -28.41 -6.90
C LYS A 564 -33.40 -29.46 -7.96
N LEU A 565 -32.17 -29.47 -8.47
CA LEU A 565 -31.68 -30.46 -9.42
C LEU A 565 -31.22 -31.74 -8.73
N THR A 566 -30.33 -31.62 -7.73
CA THR A 566 -29.78 -32.77 -7.03
C THR A 566 -29.28 -32.43 -5.61
N ARG A 567 -28.85 -33.43 -4.84
CA ARG A 567 -28.21 -33.29 -3.53
C ARG A 567 -27.33 -34.49 -3.19
N GLY A 568 -26.34 -34.25 -2.35
CA GLY A 568 -25.54 -35.29 -1.72
C GLY A 568 -24.73 -34.75 -0.54
N PRO A 569 -23.87 -35.60 0.07
CA PRO A 569 -22.90 -35.16 1.06
C PRO A 569 -21.94 -34.12 0.47
N VAL A 570 -21.56 -33.10 1.25
CA VAL A 570 -20.60 -32.07 0.81
C VAL A 570 -19.16 -32.61 0.62
N THR A 571 -18.89 -33.78 1.19
CA THR A 571 -17.61 -34.51 1.10
C THR A 571 -17.49 -35.34 -0.18
N ASP A 572 -18.56 -35.45 -0.96
CA ASP A 572 -18.60 -36.26 -2.17
C ASP A 572 -18.46 -35.36 -3.40
N ASP A 573 -17.90 -35.91 -4.49
CA ASP A 573 -17.83 -35.19 -5.76
C ASP A 573 -19.24 -34.99 -6.33
N VAL A 574 -19.62 -33.74 -6.66
CA VAL A 574 -20.94 -33.40 -7.20
C VAL A 574 -21.18 -34.11 -8.55
N GLY A 575 -20.11 -34.42 -9.28
CA GLY A 575 -20.15 -35.23 -10.49
C GLY A 575 -20.66 -36.66 -10.30
N THR A 576 -20.68 -37.16 -9.05
CA THR A 576 -21.17 -38.49 -8.68
C THR A 576 -22.65 -38.53 -8.29
N PHE A 577 -23.30 -37.37 -8.15
CA PHE A 577 -24.70 -37.30 -7.74
C PHE A 577 -25.66 -37.79 -8.83
N GLU A 578 -26.89 -38.10 -8.44
CA GLU A 578 -27.96 -38.43 -9.39
C GLU A 578 -28.51 -37.14 -10.01
N TRP A 579 -28.26 -36.95 -11.31
CA TRP A 579 -28.72 -35.79 -12.08
C TRP A 579 -29.98 -36.10 -12.90
N PRO A 580 -30.93 -35.15 -13.04
CA PRO A 580 -32.17 -35.36 -13.78
C PRO A 580 -31.91 -35.37 -15.29
N THR A 581 -31.47 -36.50 -15.83
CA THR A 581 -31.19 -36.65 -17.27
C THR A 581 -32.43 -36.97 -18.11
N GLU A 582 -33.52 -37.35 -17.47
CA GLU A 582 -34.81 -37.58 -18.12
C GLU A 582 -35.65 -36.29 -18.10
N PRO A 583 -36.42 -36.00 -19.17
CA PRO A 583 -37.32 -34.85 -19.18
C PRO A 583 -38.41 -34.98 -18.11
N ALA A 584 -38.77 -33.87 -17.46
CA ALA A 584 -39.84 -33.87 -16.46
C ALA A 584 -41.16 -34.41 -17.04
N GLN A 585 -41.75 -35.41 -16.38
CA GLN A 585 -43.04 -36.00 -16.76
C GLN A 585 -44.18 -35.02 -16.50
N ASP A 586 -44.38 -34.00 -17.34
CA ASP A 586 -45.66 -33.27 -17.35
C ASP A 586 -46.13 -32.76 -18.72
N ASP A 587 -45.70 -33.41 -19.81
CA ASP A 587 -46.26 -33.11 -21.13
C ASP A 587 -46.66 -34.38 -21.89
N THR A 588 -47.97 -34.67 -21.90
CA THR A 588 -48.60 -35.76 -22.67
C THR A 588 -48.64 -35.48 -24.18
N THR A 589 -47.54 -34.98 -24.75
CA THR A 589 -47.46 -34.67 -26.19
C THR A 589 -46.28 -35.43 -26.83
N PRO A 590 -46.50 -36.22 -27.89
CA PRO A 590 -45.43 -37.01 -28.50
C PRO A 590 -44.40 -36.13 -29.22
N ALA A 591 -43.15 -36.25 -28.79
CA ALA A 591 -41.89 -36.03 -29.50
C ALA A 591 -41.85 -34.84 -30.50
N ASN A 592 -41.63 -33.64 -29.97
CA ASN A 592 -40.71 -32.69 -30.59
C ASN A 592 -39.51 -32.54 -29.66
N VAL A 593 -38.31 -32.53 -30.24
CA VAL A 593 -37.02 -32.84 -29.62
C VAL A 593 -36.42 -31.60 -28.96
N ASP A 594 -37.18 -30.88 -28.13
CA ASP A 594 -36.65 -29.75 -27.37
C ASP A 594 -36.40 -30.21 -25.93
N ALA A 595 -35.18 -29.98 -25.41
CA ALA A 595 -34.84 -30.30 -24.03
C ALA A 595 -35.75 -29.51 -23.08
N SER A 596 -36.25 -30.16 -22.02
CA SER A 596 -36.94 -29.44 -20.95
C SER A 596 -35.96 -28.48 -20.28
N GLU A 597 -36.38 -27.27 -19.90
CA GLU A 597 -35.53 -26.23 -19.29
C GLU A 597 -34.80 -26.70 -18.02
N THR A 598 -35.26 -27.79 -17.39
CA THR A 598 -34.66 -28.40 -16.18
C THR A 598 -33.84 -29.67 -16.45
N GLN A 599 -33.74 -30.12 -17.71
CA GLN A 599 -33.06 -31.36 -18.06
C GLN A 599 -31.54 -31.19 -18.01
N CYS A 600 -30.86 -32.16 -17.41
CA CYS A 600 -29.39 -32.24 -17.36
C CYS A 600 -28.84 -33.31 -18.33
N GLY A 601 -27.54 -33.26 -18.60
CA GLY A 601 -26.87 -34.25 -19.44
C GLY A 601 -25.35 -34.22 -19.34
N TYR A 602 -24.70 -35.16 -20.01
CA TYR A 602 -23.25 -35.32 -20.06
C TYR A 602 -22.74 -34.96 -21.45
N TYR A 603 -21.95 -33.90 -21.53
CA TYR A 603 -21.37 -33.39 -22.76
C TYR A 603 -20.09 -34.15 -23.15
N ARG A 604 -20.00 -34.49 -24.44
CA ARG A 604 -18.81 -35.05 -25.07
C ARG A 604 -18.64 -34.50 -26.49
N LYS A 605 -17.41 -34.15 -26.84
CA LYS A 605 -17.02 -33.90 -28.24
C LYS A 605 -16.48 -35.21 -28.83
N THR A 606 -17.06 -35.67 -29.92
CA THR A 606 -16.61 -36.88 -30.63
C THR A 606 -15.45 -36.58 -31.59
N ASP A 607 -14.71 -37.60 -32.00
CA ASP A 607 -13.51 -37.47 -32.85
C ASP A 607 -13.80 -36.83 -34.22
N ASP A 608 -15.03 -36.95 -34.70
CA ASP A 608 -15.52 -36.34 -35.95
C ASP A 608 -15.90 -34.84 -35.79
N GLY A 609 -15.73 -34.28 -34.59
CA GLY A 609 -15.99 -32.87 -34.28
C GLY A 609 -17.41 -32.59 -33.78
N THR A 610 -18.28 -33.59 -33.71
CA THR A 610 -19.67 -33.45 -33.29
C THR A 610 -19.79 -33.26 -31.77
N HIS A 611 -20.74 -32.42 -31.35
CA HIS A 611 -21.03 -32.11 -29.94
C HIS A 611 -22.26 -32.89 -29.49
N ARG A 612 -22.13 -33.78 -28.51
CA ARG A 612 -23.22 -34.62 -28.00
C ARG A 612 -23.52 -34.34 -26.55
N VAL A 613 -24.80 -34.36 -26.22
CA VAL A 613 -25.31 -34.44 -24.85
C VAL A 613 -25.95 -35.81 -24.67
N GLU A 614 -25.48 -36.56 -23.68
CA GLU A 614 -25.87 -37.94 -23.44
C GLU A 614 -26.41 -38.10 -22.01
N THR A 615 -27.23 -39.13 -21.76
CA THR A 615 -27.55 -39.61 -20.42
C THR A 615 -26.34 -40.36 -19.81
N ALA A 616 -26.44 -40.73 -18.53
CA ALA A 616 -25.36 -41.45 -17.84
C ALA A 616 -24.99 -42.77 -18.54
N ASP A 617 -25.99 -43.49 -19.08
CA ASP A 617 -25.82 -44.76 -19.81
C ASP A 617 -25.38 -44.59 -21.27
N GLY A 618 -25.16 -43.36 -21.75
CA GLY A 618 -24.69 -43.07 -23.10
C GLY A 618 -25.80 -42.94 -24.16
N THR A 619 -27.07 -42.89 -23.75
CA THR A 619 -28.17 -42.58 -24.66
C THR A 619 -28.08 -41.11 -25.10
N VAL A 620 -28.08 -40.86 -26.41
CA VAL A 620 -27.99 -39.50 -26.94
C VAL A 620 -29.29 -38.74 -26.67
N ILE A 621 -29.17 -37.61 -25.98
CA ILE A 621 -30.24 -36.63 -25.74
C ILE A 621 -30.31 -35.68 -26.94
N MET A 622 -29.16 -35.09 -27.32
CA MET A 622 -29.07 -34.15 -28.43
C MET A 622 -27.70 -34.17 -29.10
N GLU A 623 -27.66 -33.77 -30.38
CA GLU A 623 -26.44 -33.71 -31.19
C GLU A 623 -26.37 -32.40 -31.97
N TYR A 624 -25.19 -31.76 -31.95
CA TYR A 624 -24.92 -30.51 -32.64
C TYR A 624 -23.66 -30.61 -33.49
N SER A 625 -23.72 -30.08 -34.71
CA SER A 625 -22.56 -29.98 -35.59
C SER A 625 -21.62 -28.82 -35.23
N GLU A 626 -22.09 -27.83 -34.47
CA GLU A 626 -21.35 -26.61 -34.11
C GLU A 626 -21.42 -26.31 -32.61
N LYS A 627 -20.29 -25.89 -32.03
CA LYS A 627 -20.20 -25.53 -30.60
C LYS A 627 -21.16 -24.41 -30.21
N GLN A 628 -21.40 -23.41 -31.08
CA GLN A 628 -22.30 -22.30 -30.77
C GLN A 628 -23.75 -22.75 -30.65
N ALA A 629 -24.21 -23.69 -31.48
CA ALA A 629 -25.55 -24.25 -31.37
C ALA A 629 -25.72 -25.01 -30.05
N PHE A 630 -24.69 -25.79 -29.65
CA PHE A 630 -24.66 -26.42 -28.34
C PHE A 630 -24.74 -25.41 -27.19
N LEU A 631 -23.94 -24.34 -27.22
CA LEU A 631 -23.92 -23.30 -26.18
C LEU A 631 -25.19 -22.43 -26.14
N ALA A 632 -26.02 -22.46 -27.19
CA ALA A 632 -27.29 -21.76 -27.21
C ALA A 632 -28.37 -22.51 -26.41
N ASP A 633 -28.29 -23.83 -26.41
CA ASP A 633 -29.29 -24.71 -25.79
C ASP A 633 -28.84 -25.26 -24.43
N TRP A 634 -27.52 -25.32 -24.19
CA TRP A 634 -26.94 -25.95 -23.00
C TRP A 634 -25.88 -25.07 -22.32
N THR A 635 -25.97 -24.99 -21.01
CA THR A 635 -25.00 -24.33 -20.15
C THR A 635 -24.18 -25.35 -19.36
N GLN A 636 -22.87 -25.14 -19.29
CA GLN A 636 -21.96 -25.96 -18.48
C GLN A 636 -22.22 -25.77 -16.99
N ILE A 637 -22.32 -26.87 -16.26
CA ILE A 637 -22.41 -26.85 -14.80
C ILE A 637 -20.99 -26.68 -14.25
N ARG A 638 -20.76 -25.57 -13.55
CA ARG A 638 -19.47 -25.24 -12.92
C ARG A 638 -19.34 -25.88 -11.55
N GLU A 639 -18.13 -26.21 -11.13
CA GLU A 639 -17.88 -26.76 -9.79
C GLU A 639 -18.21 -25.74 -8.67
N PRO A 640 -18.67 -26.20 -7.50
CA PRO A 640 -18.83 -25.33 -6.34
C PRO A 640 -17.46 -24.96 -5.74
N HIS A 641 -17.36 -23.76 -5.18
CA HIS A 641 -16.34 -23.46 -4.17
C HIS A 641 -16.87 -23.88 -2.79
N VAL A 642 -16.27 -24.90 -2.18
CA VAL A 642 -16.67 -25.40 -0.85
C VAL A 642 -15.70 -24.82 0.19
N PRO A 643 -16.12 -23.83 1.01
CA PRO A 643 -15.22 -23.16 1.93
C PRO A 643 -14.73 -24.10 3.04
N ILE A 644 -13.44 -24.03 3.34
CA ILE A 644 -12.80 -24.87 4.37
C ILE A 644 -12.62 -24.16 5.71
N ALA A 645 -12.74 -22.83 5.74
CA ALA A 645 -12.73 -22.03 6.97
C ALA A 645 -13.96 -21.10 7.03
N LEU A 646 -14.27 -20.60 8.23
CA LEU A 646 -15.34 -19.61 8.41
C LEU A 646 -14.95 -18.24 7.84
N SER A 647 -13.65 -17.96 7.87
CA SER A 647 -12.98 -16.77 7.35
C SER A 647 -11.52 -17.13 7.09
N TYR A 648 -10.88 -16.37 6.22
CA TYR A 648 -9.47 -16.52 5.88
C TYR A 648 -8.57 -15.41 6.44
N LEU A 649 -9.13 -14.49 7.23
CA LEU A 649 -8.43 -13.27 7.67
C LEU A 649 -7.29 -13.49 8.67
N ASP A 650 -7.19 -14.66 9.30
CA ASP A 650 -6.15 -15.00 10.26
C ASP A 650 -4.80 -15.39 9.62
N PHE A 651 -4.78 -15.70 8.32
CA PHE A 651 -3.57 -16.11 7.59
C PHE A 651 -3.30 -15.31 6.30
N VAL A 652 -4.08 -14.24 6.08
CA VAL A 652 -3.91 -13.38 4.91
C VAL A 652 -3.59 -11.96 5.32
N THR A 653 -2.80 -11.29 4.51
CA THR A 653 -2.71 -9.84 4.54
C THR A 653 -3.30 -9.27 3.26
N VAL A 654 -4.28 -8.40 3.41
CA VAL A 654 -4.88 -7.67 2.28
C VAL A 654 -4.16 -6.34 2.14
N ALA A 655 -3.57 -6.07 0.98
CA ALA A 655 -2.91 -4.83 0.65
C ALA A 655 -3.47 -4.23 -0.65
N TYR A 656 -3.28 -2.93 -0.84
CA TYR A 656 -3.71 -2.24 -2.04
C TYR A 656 -2.78 -1.10 -2.45
N ARG A 657 -2.75 -0.82 -3.76
CA ARG A 657 -2.11 0.37 -4.31
C ARG A 657 -3.02 1.59 -4.15
N ASP A 658 -2.64 2.52 -3.29
CA ASP A 658 -3.36 3.79 -3.09
C ASP A 658 -3.19 4.67 -4.32
N GLU A 659 -4.28 5.00 -5.03
CA GLU A 659 -4.24 5.70 -6.31
C GLU A 659 -3.70 7.14 -6.20
N LYS A 660 -3.89 7.77 -5.03
CA LYS A 660 -3.45 9.16 -4.80
C LYS A 660 -1.96 9.26 -4.54
N THR A 661 -1.44 8.31 -3.79
CA THR A 661 -0.06 8.34 -3.28
C THR A 661 0.86 7.36 -4.02
N GLY A 662 0.31 6.46 -4.81
CA GLY A 662 1.03 5.39 -5.48
C GLY A 662 1.71 4.42 -4.53
N GLN A 663 1.35 4.41 -3.24
CA GLN A 663 1.96 3.56 -2.21
C GLN A 663 1.14 2.29 -1.99
N LEU A 664 1.83 1.21 -1.61
CA LEU A 664 1.21 0.01 -1.09
C LEU A 664 0.75 0.26 0.35
N ARG A 665 -0.48 -0.15 0.68
CA ARG A 665 -1.05 -0.03 2.03
C ARG A 665 -1.75 -1.30 2.42
N VAL A 666 -1.60 -1.69 3.68
CA VAL A 666 -2.41 -2.76 4.28
C VAL A 666 -3.83 -2.25 4.49
N TYR A 667 -4.80 -3.02 4.03
CA TYR A 667 -6.22 -2.82 4.25
C TYR A 667 -6.66 -3.67 5.45
N ASP A 668 -6.74 -3.01 6.60
CA ASP A 668 -7.16 -3.61 7.86
C ASP A 668 -8.36 -2.81 8.42
N PRO A 669 -9.58 -3.08 7.91
CA PRO A 669 -10.76 -2.39 8.35
C PRO A 669 -11.18 -2.91 9.72
N ARG A 670 -11.38 -1.97 10.65
CA ARG A 670 -11.91 -2.32 11.96
C ARG A 670 -13.34 -2.86 11.84
N PRO A 671 -13.66 -4.03 12.43
CA PRO A 671 -15.02 -4.53 12.41
C PRO A 671 -15.96 -3.63 13.21
N ASP A 672 -17.22 -3.57 12.77
CA ASP A 672 -18.25 -2.69 13.31
C ASP A 672 -18.63 -3.00 14.76
N TRP A 673 -18.49 -4.26 15.18
CA TRP A 673 -18.74 -4.72 16.54
C TRP A 673 -17.58 -4.41 17.51
N GLU A 674 -16.37 -4.12 17.03
CA GLU A 674 -15.24 -3.87 17.92
C GLU A 674 -15.30 -2.47 18.52
N THR A 675 -15.28 -2.39 19.85
CA THR A 675 -15.22 -1.14 20.61
C THR A 675 -13.81 -0.86 21.13
N SER A 676 -13.63 0.35 21.66
CA SER A 676 -12.34 0.75 22.25
C SER A 676 -12.06 0.06 23.60
N ASP A 677 -13.02 -0.69 24.13
CA ASP A 677 -12.91 -1.43 25.38
C ASP A 677 -12.81 -2.94 25.10
N LYS A 678 -11.76 -3.57 25.61
CA LYS A 678 -11.47 -4.99 25.32
C LYS A 678 -12.61 -5.91 25.79
N PRO A 679 -13.10 -5.83 27.05
CA PRO A 679 -14.29 -6.57 27.48
C PRO A 679 -15.52 -6.39 26.61
N GLU A 680 -15.86 -5.15 26.22
CA GLU A 680 -17.01 -4.90 25.34
C GLU A 680 -16.83 -5.54 23.96
N SER A 681 -15.63 -5.44 23.37
CA SER A 681 -15.31 -6.12 22.10
C SER A 681 -15.36 -7.63 22.21
N HIS A 682 -14.92 -8.21 23.34
CA HIS A 682 -15.02 -9.64 23.60
C HIS A 682 -16.47 -10.10 23.64
N GLU A 683 -17.35 -9.34 24.31
CA GLU A 683 -18.78 -9.64 24.34
C GLU A 683 -19.42 -9.54 22.96
N ALA A 684 -19.22 -8.42 22.28
CA ALA A 684 -19.81 -8.15 20.97
C ALA A 684 -19.32 -9.13 19.90
N GLY A 685 -18.04 -9.49 19.90
CA GLY A 685 -17.49 -10.46 18.96
C GLY A 685 -17.99 -11.89 19.21
N VAL A 686 -18.15 -12.32 20.46
CA VAL A 686 -18.73 -13.65 20.77
C VAL A 686 -20.20 -13.72 20.35
N GLN A 687 -20.96 -12.66 20.58
CA GLN A 687 -22.36 -12.57 20.12
C GLN A 687 -22.42 -12.60 18.59
N ARG A 688 -21.59 -11.79 17.93
CA ARG A 688 -21.55 -11.72 16.47
C ARG A 688 -21.18 -13.05 15.83
N PHE A 689 -20.16 -13.73 16.34
CA PHE A 689 -19.76 -15.06 15.88
C PHE A 689 -20.91 -16.06 16.01
N SER A 690 -21.60 -16.04 17.15
CA SER A 690 -22.73 -16.95 17.41
C SER A 690 -23.89 -16.67 16.45
N GLU A 691 -24.21 -15.40 16.20
CA GLU A 691 -25.24 -14.99 15.24
C GLU A 691 -24.92 -15.36 13.80
N GLU A 692 -23.65 -15.28 13.39
CA GLU A 692 -23.25 -15.52 12.00
C GLU A 692 -23.08 -17.00 11.67
N PHE A 693 -22.61 -17.83 12.60
CA PHE A 693 -22.15 -19.19 12.27
C PHE A 693 -22.86 -20.33 13.00
N ILE A 694 -23.68 -20.04 14.01
CA ILE A 694 -24.38 -21.07 14.79
C ILE A 694 -25.88 -21.03 14.49
N VAL A 695 -26.46 -22.20 14.20
CA VAL A 695 -27.88 -22.34 13.82
C VAL A 695 -28.56 -23.45 14.61
N GLU A 696 -29.87 -23.32 14.82
CA GLU A 696 -30.69 -24.41 15.35
C GLU A 696 -30.88 -25.50 14.29
N ARG A 697 -30.63 -26.76 14.68
CA ARG A 697 -30.82 -27.93 13.81
C ARG A 697 -31.21 -29.16 14.64
N ASP A 698 -32.34 -29.76 14.31
CA ASP A 698 -32.90 -30.91 15.03
C ASP A 698 -31.92 -32.08 15.07
N GLY A 699 -31.63 -32.58 16.29
CA GLY A 699 -30.79 -33.75 16.52
C GLY A 699 -29.29 -33.50 16.35
N ALA A 700 -28.84 -32.25 16.19
CA ALA A 700 -27.44 -31.89 16.13
C ALA A 700 -26.82 -31.67 17.52
N GLU A 701 -25.52 -31.91 17.64
CA GLU A 701 -24.73 -31.69 18.86
C GLU A 701 -23.45 -30.91 18.52
N LEU A 702 -23.46 -29.60 18.76
CA LEU A 702 -22.27 -28.77 18.62
C LEU A 702 -21.38 -28.89 19.85
N THR A 703 -20.12 -29.32 19.70
CA THR A 703 -19.21 -29.40 20.86
C THR A 703 -18.65 -28.05 21.25
N TYR A 704 -18.40 -27.86 22.55
CA TYR A 704 -17.80 -26.61 23.03
C TYR A 704 -16.36 -26.45 22.51
N ASP A 705 -15.58 -27.52 22.43
CA ASP A 705 -14.17 -27.47 21.98
C ASP A 705 -14.06 -27.00 20.54
N THR A 706 -14.95 -27.47 19.64
CA THR A 706 -14.98 -27.00 18.25
C THR A 706 -15.43 -25.55 18.15
N LEU A 707 -16.35 -25.10 19.01
CA LEU A 707 -16.77 -23.69 19.06
C LEU A 707 -15.64 -22.78 19.53
N ASP A 708 -14.95 -23.16 20.61
CA ASP A 708 -13.84 -22.42 21.21
C ASP A 708 -12.70 -22.21 20.22
N ALA A 709 -12.29 -23.27 19.51
CA ALA A 709 -11.24 -23.20 18.50
C ALA A 709 -11.61 -22.30 17.32
N ALA A 710 -12.78 -22.50 16.72
CA ALA A 710 -13.22 -21.72 15.55
C ALA A 710 -13.47 -20.24 15.90
N LEU A 711 -14.00 -19.94 17.10
CA LEU A 711 -14.18 -18.57 17.56
C LEU A 711 -12.84 -17.89 17.79
N THR A 712 -11.88 -18.57 18.42
CA THR A 712 -10.54 -18.03 18.68
C THR A 712 -9.88 -17.61 17.36
N GLN A 713 -9.83 -18.55 16.40
CA GLN A 713 -9.27 -18.32 15.07
C GLN A 713 -9.95 -17.15 14.35
N TRP A 714 -11.28 -17.19 14.28
CA TRP A 714 -12.07 -16.12 13.64
C TRP A 714 -11.83 -14.77 14.33
N PHE A 715 -11.79 -14.72 15.66
CA PHE A 715 -11.65 -13.47 16.41
C PHE A 715 -10.27 -12.83 16.20
N ASP A 716 -9.20 -13.64 16.23
CA ASP A 716 -7.82 -13.16 16.07
C ASP A 716 -7.58 -12.56 14.67
N GLY A 717 -8.21 -13.12 13.62
CA GLY A 717 -8.15 -12.54 12.26
C GLY A 717 -8.96 -11.24 12.07
N HIS A 718 -9.87 -10.91 12.99
CA HIS A 718 -10.76 -9.73 12.86
C HIS A 718 -10.46 -8.61 13.84
N SER A 719 -9.85 -8.90 14.98
CA SER A 719 -9.69 -7.95 16.07
C SER A 719 -8.23 -7.64 16.33
N GLN A 720 -7.96 -6.37 16.65
CA GLN A 720 -6.66 -5.97 17.18
C GLN A 720 -6.40 -6.50 18.60
N TYR A 721 -7.42 -7.03 19.27
CA TYR A 721 -7.30 -7.64 20.59
C TYR A 721 -7.18 -9.16 20.46
N PRO A 722 -6.36 -9.80 21.32
CA PRO A 722 -6.32 -11.25 21.34
C PRO A 722 -7.68 -11.81 21.76
N ALA A 723 -8.00 -12.97 21.21
CA ALA A 723 -9.22 -13.70 21.46
C ALA A 723 -9.55 -13.86 22.96
N PRO A 724 -10.84 -13.84 23.32
CA PRO A 724 -11.28 -14.09 24.68
C PRO A 724 -10.91 -15.50 25.13
N ILE A 725 -10.48 -15.64 26.38
CA ILE A 725 -10.27 -16.98 26.98
C ILE A 725 -11.60 -17.72 27.12
N ARG A 726 -11.53 -19.05 27.14
CA ARG A 726 -12.68 -19.96 27.28
C ARG A 726 -13.76 -19.56 28.30
N SER A 727 -13.36 -19.08 29.48
CA SER A 727 -14.34 -18.67 30.51
C SER A 727 -15.12 -17.41 30.12
N VAL A 728 -14.48 -16.50 29.37
CA VAL A 728 -15.10 -15.26 28.86
C VAL A 728 -16.05 -15.62 27.73
N ILE A 729 -15.64 -16.47 26.79
CA ILE A 729 -16.51 -17.00 25.72
C ILE A 729 -17.79 -17.57 26.35
N GLY A 730 -17.66 -18.50 27.30
CA GLY A 730 -18.80 -19.12 27.95
C GLY A 730 -19.73 -18.16 28.69
N GLY A 731 -19.25 -16.99 29.11
CA GLY A 731 -20.04 -15.93 29.74
C GLY A 731 -20.87 -15.10 28.76
N HIS A 732 -20.35 -14.91 27.54
CA HIS A 732 -20.95 -14.03 26.53
C HIS A 732 -21.76 -14.77 25.45
N LEU A 733 -21.80 -16.12 25.48
CA LEU A 733 -22.70 -16.88 24.62
C LEU A 733 -24.16 -16.39 24.71
N PRO A 734 -24.93 -16.43 23.63
CA PRO A 734 -26.38 -16.23 23.65
C PRO A 734 -27.12 -17.13 24.65
N ASP A 735 -28.26 -16.65 25.17
CA ASP A 735 -29.01 -17.32 26.26
C ASP A 735 -29.61 -18.67 25.84
N ASP A 736 -30.08 -18.77 24.59
CA ASP A 736 -30.54 -20.00 23.95
C ASP A 736 -29.43 -21.08 23.89
N LEU A 737 -28.21 -20.71 23.49
CA LEU A 737 -27.03 -21.58 23.53
C LEU A 737 -26.66 -21.95 24.97
N LYS A 738 -26.76 -21.01 25.93
CA LYS A 738 -26.52 -21.30 27.35
C LYS A 738 -27.53 -22.29 27.92
N ASP A 739 -28.79 -22.24 27.48
CA ASP A 739 -29.87 -23.11 27.95
C ASP A 739 -29.81 -24.52 27.34
N ALA A 740 -29.40 -24.65 26.08
CA ALA A 740 -29.20 -25.93 25.39
C ALA A 740 -27.96 -26.73 25.86
N LYS A 741 -27.15 -26.09 26.70
CA LYS A 741 -25.87 -26.59 27.17
C LYS A 741 -26.00 -27.83 28.06
N LYS A 742 -25.32 -28.92 27.70
CA LYS A 742 -25.27 -30.16 28.50
C LYS A 742 -23.91 -30.35 29.17
N SER A 743 -23.91 -30.68 30.47
CA SER A 743 -22.70 -30.92 31.26
C SER A 743 -22.42 -32.41 31.43
N GLY A 744 -21.13 -32.79 31.35
CA GLY A 744 -20.63 -34.05 31.90
C GLY A 744 -20.35 -33.92 33.40
N THR A 745 -20.02 -35.02 34.08
CA THR A 745 -19.53 -34.97 35.47
C THR A 745 -18.19 -34.23 35.52
N GLY A 746 -18.15 -33.09 36.23
CA GLY A 746 -17.03 -32.13 36.26
C GLY A 746 -17.30 -30.97 35.30
N ASN A 747 -16.87 -29.74 35.63
CA ASN A 747 -17.18 -28.47 34.93
C ASN A 747 -16.73 -28.36 33.45
N ALA A 748 -16.52 -29.49 32.75
CA ALA A 748 -16.31 -29.57 31.31
C ALA A 748 -17.66 -29.58 30.59
N TYR A 749 -17.97 -28.47 29.93
CA TYR A 749 -19.06 -28.40 28.96
C TYR A 749 -18.75 -29.33 27.79
N ARG A 750 -19.67 -30.24 27.44
CA ARG A 750 -19.43 -31.22 26.37
C ARG A 750 -20.02 -30.77 25.03
N TYR A 751 -21.28 -30.32 25.01
CA TYR A 751 -21.97 -29.92 23.77
C TYR A 751 -23.22 -29.07 24.02
N PHE A 752 -23.75 -28.50 22.94
CA PHE A 752 -25.00 -27.75 22.83
C PHE A 752 -26.01 -28.58 22.03
N ASP A 753 -27.09 -28.99 22.67
CA ASP A 753 -28.13 -29.87 22.10
C ASP A 753 -29.08 -29.08 21.19
N GLY A 754 -29.29 -29.54 19.96
CA GLY A 754 -30.15 -28.86 18.97
C GLY A 754 -29.49 -27.70 18.23
N PHE A 755 -28.18 -27.51 18.39
CA PHE A 755 -27.39 -26.50 17.70
C PHE A 755 -26.32 -27.15 16.81
N ASP A 756 -26.04 -26.53 15.67
CA ASP A 756 -25.03 -26.95 14.70
C ASP A 756 -24.37 -25.74 14.04
N TRP A 757 -23.36 -26.00 13.22
CA TRP A 757 -22.75 -25.01 12.36
C TRP A 757 -23.67 -24.65 11.17
N LEU A 758 -23.64 -23.37 10.76
CA LEU A 758 -24.22 -22.92 9.49
C LEU A 758 -23.67 -23.77 8.33
N PHE A 759 -22.33 -23.87 8.28
CA PHE A 759 -21.57 -24.86 7.53
C PHE A 759 -20.35 -25.26 8.38
N LYS A 760 -19.94 -26.52 8.31
CA LYS A 760 -18.88 -27.04 9.17
C LYS A 760 -17.51 -26.45 8.74
N PRO A 761 -16.69 -25.90 9.65
CA PRO A 761 -15.29 -25.59 9.33
C PRO A 761 -14.48 -26.88 9.15
N GLY A 762 -13.49 -26.85 8.25
CA GLY A 762 -12.65 -28.00 7.90
C GLY A 762 -13.40 -29.09 7.13
N ILE A 763 -14.31 -28.73 6.22
CA ILE A 763 -14.95 -29.69 5.30
C ILE A 763 -13.90 -30.22 4.34
N ASP A 764 -13.58 -31.50 4.44
CA ASP A 764 -12.81 -32.26 3.46
C ASP A 764 -13.67 -32.52 2.22
N SER A 765 -13.34 -31.88 1.10
CA SER A 765 -14.10 -31.97 -0.15
C SER A 765 -13.15 -32.26 -1.30
N PRO A 766 -13.52 -33.11 -2.28
CA PRO A 766 -12.71 -33.31 -3.49
C PRO A 766 -12.61 -32.05 -4.35
N HIS A 767 -13.44 -31.04 -4.05
CA HIS A 767 -13.37 -29.71 -4.66
C HIS A 767 -12.50 -28.77 -3.84
N GLN A 768 -11.58 -29.23 -2.99
CA GLN A 768 -10.58 -28.36 -2.38
C GLN A 768 -9.47 -28.03 -3.38
N ALA A 769 -8.77 -26.92 -3.15
CA ALA A 769 -7.54 -26.63 -3.88
C ALA A 769 -6.38 -27.32 -3.17
N ASP A 770 -5.66 -28.19 -3.87
CA ASP A 770 -4.44 -28.81 -3.35
C ASP A 770 -3.32 -27.77 -3.17
N ALA A 771 -2.47 -27.96 -2.15
CA ALA A 771 -1.25 -27.18 -2.00
C ALA A 771 -0.37 -27.34 -3.26
N PRO A 772 0.19 -26.25 -3.84
CA PRO A 772 1.03 -26.37 -5.03
C PRO A 772 2.29 -27.21 -4.76
N ALA A 773 2.73 -27.97 -5.76
CA ALA A 773 3.85 -28.92 -5.63
C ALA A 773 5.18 -28.25 -5.23
N ASP A 774 5.38 -26.99 -5.61
CA ASP A 774 6.60 -26.22 -5.34
C ASP A 774 6.62 -25.53 -3.96
N TYR A 775 5.68 -25.85 -3.07
CA TYR A 775 5.75 -25.43 -1.68
C TYR A 775 6.77 -26.27 -0.89
N ASP A 776 7.34 -27.35 -1.45
CA ASP A 776 8.45 -28.07 -0.82
C ASP A 776 9.81 -27.49 -1.25
N PRO A 777 10.60 -26.87 -0.35
CA PRO A 777 11.92 -26.33 -0.69
C PRO A 777 12.93 -27.40 -1.13
N ASP A 778 12.64 -28.69 -0.93
CA ASP A 778 13.50 -29.81 -1.32
C ASP A 778 13.28 -30.32 -2.76
N ASP A 779 12.29 -29.79 -3.50
CA ASP A 779 11.92 -30.27 -4.85
C ASP A 779 12.55 -29.47 -6.00
N GLN A 780 13.59 -28.66 -5.73
CA GLN A 780 14.50 -28.26 -6.80
C GLN A 780 15.28 -29.49 -7.26
N GLU A 781 14.75 -30.20 -8.26
CA GLU A 781 15.48 -31.20 -9.03
C GLU A 781 16.77 -30.56 -9.55
N THR A 782 17.86 -30.70 -8.80
CA THR A 782 19.20 -30.54 -9.32
C THR A 782 19.36 -31.59 -10.40
N GLU A 783 19.21 -31.19 -11.67
CA GLU A 783 19.62 -32.04 -12.78
C GLU A 783 21.08 -32.48 -12.54
N PRO A 784 21.36 -33.78 -12.47
CA PRO A 784 22.72 -34.26 -12.32
C PRO A 784 23.47 -33.87 -13.59
N THR A 785 24.50 -33.03 -13.44
CA THR A 785 25.44 -32.73 -14.51
C THR A 785 26.07 -34.03 -14.96
N GLU A 786 25.73 -34.49 -16.18
CA GLU A 786 26.41 -35.60 -16.82
C GLU A 786 27.91 -35.23 -16.96
N GLU A 787 28.75 -35.85 -16.13
CA GLU A 787 30.17 -35.95 -16.39
C GLU A 787 30.37 -36.64 -17.75
N THR A 788 30.90 -35.91 -18.72
CA THR A 788 31.48 -36.48 -19.92
C THR A 788 33.00 -36.46 -19.78
N ASP A 789 33.58 -37.67 -19.79
CA ASP A 789 35.01 -37.99 -19.91
C ASP A 789 35.70 -37.32 -21.11
#